data_AF-A0A517PBR5-F1
#
_entry.id   AF-A0A517PBR5-F1
#
_cell.length_a   1.000
_cell.length_b   1.000
_cell.length_c   1.000
_cell.angle_alpha   90.00
_cell.angle_beta   90.00
_cell.angle_gamma   90.00
#
_symmetry.space_group_name_H-M   'P 1'
#
loop_
_entity.id
_entity.type
_entity.pdbx_description
1 polymer ?
#
loop_
_entity_poly.entity_id
_entity_poly.type
_entity_poly.pdbx_seq_one_letter_code
_entity_poly.pdbx_strand_id
1 'polypeptide(L)'
;MPRATAFLSPLAALLIAPCVAPAFAQHEHGAHADQAMPGMTAEKPKPPTVFLDKSPRIVEYQLKRLDDARLLLVERETTDPKYAPVYEAILSRPGVSPKERAAALAGLVELNDSDAVAELLRVLEPLGDEDRGDRRAAEQLTNLLLKQPVDALAAKAEALNAAATAENRPLRVAAFAALMQAGKFSVGNAGTSIDWLAALPLVPSAEARVGLREDVVGLLSSDDAAVKKAAIAALAAIPAGQADTFVRLAPLLKNPALRPAAVRTLLTVPAEERNPAVSAAAAGVLVELAEKTAAADRTTDDFLSAMQLADGLFARLPVEEAKALRTRLREVTVRVVRIKTVEEEMRYDIPYFAVEAGRSVQVWLENEDLMPHNLVVTTPGQLRDVAERGMQVGPSGGSTGNPYVPDGEDVLFATELVDAHASSRLTFTAPSEPGEYPYVCTFPRHWMRMYGVMVVVPDLDAWLANPTVPEDPIGNTREFVQKWTVADLLPEGADPEQKLAGRSPEIGQRIFTEATCAQCHRSDSAESLVGPSLVGVFERWKGDDRIVLREMLDPSAHVDPKYAVRQVLTMDGQVFTGLVVAETEESVSILSDPEAKEPTVIAREDVLDMVQSDVSLMPKALLDRFTEDEIFELLAYLRGLESGAAVDAAMSPAAAEDGTPAMPPALPEGKKPQNFKELKAALAPLGYEVVRPNLSPAQGVTEQLGVTFAERETGALKLDLYLPGPNAKPGEEPPLVVLIHGGGWRKGERGGERNKALWLAARGYAAATIDYRLAGTAKFPAAIEDVRAAVQFLRSKAGEYGYDEDRFAVVGSSAGAHLAALLATMNPPAEEQKGLVDAISAQVQAAVVIAGPTDTESKQAIDSSRRPDSNYRLFLGGTFDEVPEQYTAASPAHWATADAPPMLLIGENSLDSFDGLRGKLEKLGVSVDTFVLTGGLHGEWNWEPWFTPTMERIDAFLQKAWQSGDVSQR
;
A
#
# COMPACT_ATOMS: atom_id res chain seq x y z
N MET A 1 53.61 21.39 -30.63
CA MET A 1 54.41 22.04 -29.56
C MET A 1 53.69 21.80 -28.24
N PRO A 2 54.44 21.60 -27.14
CA PRO A 2 54.06 20.61 -26.14
C PRO A 2 53.78 21.19 -24.75
N ARG A 3 53.32 20.31 -23.85
CA ARG A 3 53.55 20.30 -22.38
C ARG A 3 52.83 21.37 -21.56
N ALA A 4 52.56 21.21 -20.27
CA ALA A 4 52.42 20.11 -19.31
C ALA A 4 52.41 20.81 -17.93
N THR A 5 51.96 20.06 -16.92
CA THR A 5 52.46 20.10 -15.53
C THR A 5 52.12 21.28 -14.61
N ALA A 6 51.31 20.92 -13.61
CA ALA A 6 51.33 21.39 -12.22
C ALA A 6 52.74 21.44 -11.59
N PHE A 7 52.93 22.27 -10.56
CA PHE A 7 53.71 22.04 -9.32
C PHE A 7 53.38 23.23 -8.37
N LEU A 8 52.74 23.05 -7.20
CA LEU A 8 53.22 22.54 -5.90
C LEU A 8 54.18 23.48 -5.12
N SER A 9 53.66 23.97 -3.98
CA SER A 9 54.31 24.04 -2.64
C SER A 9 55.40 25.11 -2.37
N PRO A 10 55.85 25.38 -1.11
CA PRO A 10 55.53 24.73 0.19
C PRO A 10 55.46 25.63 1.47
N LEU A 11 54.90 25.02 2.52
CA LEU A 11 55.27 24.95 3.96
C LEU A 11 55.80 26.15 4.78
N ALA A 12 55.08 26.34 5.90
CA ALA A 12 55.51 26.21 7.31
C ALA A 12 56.47 27.24 7.95
N ALA A 13 56.10 27.76 9.13
CA ALA A 13 56.57 27.19 10.41
C ALA A 13 56.27 28.10 11.64
N LEU A 14 55.75 27.44 12.68
CA LEU A 14 56.14 27.53 14.10
C LEU A 14 55.75 28.73 15.01
N LEU A 15 54.85 28.40 15.95
CA LEU A 15 55.08 28.30 17.42
C LEU A 15 55.23 29.58 18.30
N ILE A 16 54.29 29.77 19.24
CA ILE A 16 54.43 29.64 20.72
C ILE A 16 53.39 30.48 21.50
N ALA A 17 52.73 29.81 22.45
CA ALA A 17 51.79 30.25 23.49
C ALA A 17 52.49 31.15 24.58
N PRO A 18 51.95 31.45 25.80
CA PRO A 18 50.64 31.16 26.44
C PRO A 18 50.02 32.34 27.25
N CYS A 19 48.75 32.23 27.70
CA CYS A 19 48.30 32.49 29.10
C CYS A 19 46.76 32.43 29.29
N VAL A 20 46.34 31.35 29.96
CA VAL A 20 45.27 31.15 30.98
C VAL A 20 44.22 32.25 31.25
N ALA A 21 42.93 31.90 31.10
CA ALA A 21 41.80 32.07 32.06
C ALA A 21 40.46 31.63 31.39
N PRO A 22 39.32 31.55 32.11
CA PRO A 22 38.86 30.48 33.00
C PRO A 22 37.69 29.66 32.41
N ALA A 23 37.25 28.64 33.15
CA ALA A 23 36.08 27.81 32.86
C ALA A 23 34.81 28.64 32.57
N PHE A 24 34.17 28.36 31.43
CA PHE A 24 32.82 28.84 31.12
C PHE A 24 31.85 27.67 31.06
N ALA A 25 30.75 27.89 31.76
CA ALA A 25 29.66 26.97 32.04
C ALA A 25 28.96 26.48 30.77
N GLN A 26 28.39 25.28 30.92
CA GLN A 26 27.34 24.73 30.09
C GLN A 26 26.29 25.80 29.76
N HIS A 27 26.11 26.11 28.47
CA HIS A 27 24.93 26.82 28.02
C HIS A 27 23.82 25.80 27.76
N GLU A 28 22.85 25.83 28.67
CA GLU A 28 21.53 25.24 28.56
C GLU A 28 20.89 25.60 27.22
N HIS A 29 20.39 24.59 26.49
CA HIS A 29 19.42 24.82 25.43
C HIS A 29 18.12 25.30 26.06
N GLY A 30 17.94 26.62 26.05
CA GLY A 30 16.71 27.28 26.45
C GLY A 30 15.54 26.83 25.58
N ALA A 31 14.48 26.42 26.29
CA ALA A 31 13.13 26.17 25.84
C ALA A 31 12.68 27.00 24.62
N HIS A 32 12.42 26.30 23.51
CA HIS A 32 11.32 26.70 22.63
C HIS A 32 10.08 25.92 23.06
N ALA A 33 9.07 26.69 23.45
CA ALA A 33 7.83 26.25 24.04
C ALA A 33 7.06 25.31 23.10
N ASP A 34 6.73 24.14 23.65
CA ASP A 34 5.52 23.41 23.32
C ASP A 34 4.32 24.36 23.44
N GLN A 35 3.72 24.75 22.32
CA GLN A 35 2.28 25.02 22.33
C GLN A 35 1.58 23.70 22.04
N ALA A 36 1.36 22.96 23.12
CA ALA A 36 0.51 21.79 23.13
C ALA A 36 -0.90 22.18 22.68
N MET A 37 -1.41 21.46 21.68
CA MET A 37 -2.85 21.26 21.52
C MET A 37 -3.38 20.62 22.83
N PRO A 38 -4.48 21.11 23.42
CA PRO A 38 -4.97 20.56 24.67
C PRO A 38 -5.59 19.18 24.42
N GLY A 39 -4.87 18.14 24.86
CA GLY A 39 -5.42 16.80 25.04
C GLY A 39 -4.83 15.72 24.12
N MET A 40 -3.54 15.41 24.25
CA MET A 40 -2.95 14.07 24.11
C MET A 40 -1.43 14.15 24.27
N THR A 41 -0.91 13.92 25.47
CA THR A 41 0.52 13.66 25.68
C THR A 41 0.74 12.16 25.67
N ALA A 42 1.39 11.62 24.64
CA ALA A 42 1.91 10.26 24.68
C ALA A 42 2.97 10.20 25.79
N GLU A 43 2.68 9.44 26.85
CA GLU A 43 3.61 9.23 27.96
C GLU A 43 4.89 8.55 27.43
N LYS A 44 6.07 9.11 27.72
CA LYS A 44 7.34 8.44 27.42
C LYS A 44 7.34 7.07 28.11
N PRO A 45 7.69 5.97 27.41
CA PRO A 45 7.66 4.64 28.01
C PRO A 45 8.55 4.62 29.25
N LYS A 46 7.97 4.18 30.37
CA LYS A 46 8.66 4.14 31.65
C LYS A 46 9.80 3.11 31.61
N PRO A 47 11.02 3.44 32.09
CA PRO A 47 12.11 2.48 32.19
C PRO A 47 11.68 1.21 32.94
N PRO A 48 12.00 0.02 32.42
CA PRO A 48 11.66 -1.23 33.10
C PRO A 48 12.44 -1.35 34.41
N THR A 49 11.76 -1.81 35.48
CA THR A 49 12.43 -2.13 36.75
C THR A 49 13.17 -3.45 36.61
N VAL A 50 14.50 -3.40 36.57
CA VAL A 50 15.36 -4.60 36.59
C VAL A 50 16.12 -4.64 37.92
N PHE A 51 15.98 -5.76 38.64
CA PHE A 51 16.70 -5.95 39.91
C PHE A 51 18.09 -6.52 39.65
N LEU A 52 19.06 -5.63 39.44
CA LEU A 52 20.47 -5.98 39.17
C LEU A 52 21.23 -6.47 40.42
N ASP A 53 20.66 -6.32 41.61
CA ASP A 53 21.21 -6.79 42.89
C ASP A 53 20.96 -8.29 43.16
N LYS A 54 20.24 -8.98 42.26
CA LYS A 54 19.90 -10.41 42.38
C LYS A 54 20.99 -11.31 41.82
N SER A 55 20.80 -12.63 41.96
CA SER A 55 21.77 -13.59 41.43
C SER A 55 21.94 -13.44 39.91
N PRO A 56 23.12 -13.73 39.33
CA PRO A 56 23.39 -13.56 37.90
C PRO A 56 22.34 -14.22 37.00
N ARG A 57 21.87 -15.42 37.38
CA ARG A 57 20.81 -16.15 36.66
C ARG A 57 19.47 -15.41 36.66
N ILE A 58 19.12 -14.72 37.74
CA ILE A 58 17.90 -13.92 37.84
C ILE A 58 18.03 -12.63 37.03
N VAL A 59 19.21 -12.00 37.03
CA VAL A 59 19.50 -10.81 36.22
C VAL A 59 19.42 -11.15 34.73
N GLU A 60 20.10 -12.21 34.30
CA GLU A 60 20.05 -12.70 32.92
C GLU A 60 18.62 -13.05 32.49
N TYR A 61 17.85 -13.74 33.35
CA TYR A 61 16.44 -14.04 33.08
C TYR A 61 15.58 -12.79 32.90
N GLN A 62 15.79 -11.74 33.70
CA GLN A 62 15.07 -10.47 33.56
C GLN A 62 15.43 -9.78 32.24
N LEU A 63 16.72 -9.69 31.91
CA LEU A 63 17.20 -9.01 30.70
C LEU A 63 16.83 -9.75 29.41
N LYS A 64 16.79 -11.09 29.42
CA LYS A 64 16.39 -11.89 28.25
C LYS A 64 14.93 -11.65 27.83
N ARG A 65 14.06 -11.31 28.78
CA ARG A 65 12.62 -11.09 28.57
C ARG A 65 12.25 -9.67 28.14
N LEU A 66 13.22 -8.75 28.11
CA LEU A 66 13.01 -7.42 27.56
C LEU A 66 13.15 -7.48 26.04
N ASP A 67 12.22 -6.82 25.34
CA ASP A 67 12.41 -6.45 23.93
C ASP A 67 13.57 -5.43 23.80
N ASP A 68 14.05 -5.23 22.57
CA ASP A 68 15.25 -4.43 22.30
C ASP A 68 15.08 -2.97 22.75
N ALA A 69 13.90 -2.38 22.54
CA ALA A 69 13.61 -1.01 22.94
C ALA A 69 13.63 -0.86 24.47
N ARG A 70 13.01 -1.79 25.20
CA ARG A 70 12.97 -1.78 26.67
C ARG A 70 14.32 -2.10 27.29
N LEU A 71 15.11 -2.97 26.67
CA LEU A 71 16.48 -3.25 27.09
C LEU A 71 17.35 -1.99 27.03
N LEU A 72 17.20 -1.16 26.00
CA LEU A 72 17.92 0.10 25.86
C LEU A 72 17.48 1.19 26.87
N LEU A 73 16.27 1.07 27.43
CA LEU A 73 15.77 1.94 28.50
C LEU A 73 16.22 1.51 29.90
N VAL A 74 16.84 0.34 30.07
CA VAL A 74 17.39 -0.08 31.37
C VAL A 74 18.50 0.89 31.78
N GLU A 75 18.48 1.28 33.05
CA GLU A 75 19.50 2.15 33.63
C GLU A 75 20.90 1.51 33.48
N ARG A 76 21.89 2.35 33.17
CA ARG A 76 23.26 1.96 32.88
C ARG A 76 24.21 2.96 33.53
N GLU A 77 25.19 2.48 34.29
CA GLU A 77 26.28 3.27 34.84
C GLU A 77 27.62 2.56 34.59
N THR A 78 28.72 3.31 34.55
CA THR A 78 30.08 2.79 34.36
C THR A 78 30.86 2.66 35.67
N THR A 79 30.24 3.00 36.82
CA THR A 79 30.91 3.01 38.13
C THR A 79 30.54 1.84 39.04
N ASP A 80 29.50 1.08 38.71
CA ASP A 80 28.99 -0.03 39.54
C ASP A 80 28.92 -1.35 38.72
N PRO A 81 29.70 -2.39 39.09
CA PRO A 81 29.77 -3.65 38.36
C PRO A 81 28.43 -4.36 38.15
N LYS A 82 27.39 -4.06 38.93
CA LYS A 82 26.06 -4.66 38.75
C LYS A 82 25.43 -4.36 37.37
N TYR A 83 25.90 -3.33 36.67
CA TYR A 83 25.40 -2.97 35.33
C TYR A 83 26.08 -3.75 34.19
N ALA A 84 27.16 -4.51 34.44
CA ALA A 84 27.85 -5.29 33.39
C ALA A 84 26.91 -6.21 32.58
N PRO A 85 25.98 -6.96 33.22
CA PRO A 85 25.03 -7.80 32.48
C PRO A 85 24.11 -7.02 31.52
N VAL A 86 23.83 -5.75 31.79
CA VAL A 86 23.00 -4.90 30.92
C VAL A 86 23.75 -4.59 29.62
N TYR A 87 25.02 -4.20 29.71
CA TYR A 87 25.85 -3.96 28.53
C TYR A 87 26.07 -5.25 27.72
N GLU A 88 26.32 -6.37 28.39
CA GLU A 88 26.46 -7.69 27.74
C GLU A 88 25.17 -8.12 27.01
N ALA A 89 24.02 -7.90 27.64
CA ALA A 89 22.72 -8.16 27.03
C ALA A 89 22.50 -7.30 25.79
N ILE A 90 22.90 -6.02 25.80
CA ILE A 90 22.79 -5.13 24.63
C ILE A 90 23.74 -5.58 23.51
N LEU A 91 24.97 -5.97 23.85
CA LEU A 91 25.97 -6.43 22.88
C LEU A 91 25.55 -7.73 22.18
N SER A 92 24.98 -8.68 22.93
CA SER A 92 24.56 -9.99 22.43
C SER A 92 23.19 -10.01 21.74
N ARG A 93 22.45 -8.90 21.71
CA ARG A 93 21.08 -8.86 21.17
C ARG A 93 21.03 -8.53 19.68
N PRO A 94 20.55 -9.41 18.77
CA PRO A 94 20.68 -9.24 17.33
C PRO A 94 19.98 -8.01 16.71
N GLY A 95 18.89 -7.48 17.30
CA GLY A 95 18.15 -6.32 16.78
C GLY A 95 18.71 -4.96 17.24
N VAL A 96 19.68 -4.93 18.15
CA VAL A 96 20.30 -3.67 18.60
C VAL A 96 21.16 -3.05 17.50
N SER A 97 21.00 -1.75 17.28
CA SER A 97 21.74 -0.98 16.26
C SER A 97 23.26 -0.97 16.51
N PRO A 98 24.09 -0.80 15.46
CA PRO A 98 25.55 -0.70 15.62
C PRO A 98 25.99 0.44 16.55
N LYS A 99 25.25 1.55 16.58
CA LYS A 99 25.53 2.71 17.44
C LYS A 99 25.35 2.37 18.92
N GLU A 100 24.23 1.74 19.26
CA GLU A 100 23.94 1.34 20.65
C GLU A 100 24.90 0.25 21.12
N ARG A 101 25.32 -0.68 20.25
CA ARG A 101 26.36 -1.66 20.61
C ARG A 101 27.72 -1.04 20.82
N ALA A 102 28.12 -0.07 20.00
CA ALA A 102 29.37 0.63 20.20
C ALA A 102 29.36 1.40 21.53
N ALA A 103 28.23 2.03 21.89
CA ALA A 103 28.06 2.69 23.18
C ALA A 103 28.09 1.69 24.35
N ALA A 104 27.43 0.53 24.21
CA ALA A 104 27.45 -0.52 25.22
C ALA A 104 28.86 -1.11 25.43
N LEU A 105 29.61 -1.32 24.34
CA LEU A 105 31.01 -1.75 24.40
C LEU A 105 31.87 -0.72 25.13
N ALA A 106 31.74 0.57 24.79
CA ALA A 106 32.49 1.63 25.44
C ALA A 106 32.19 1.69 26.95
N GLY A 107 30.91 1.59 27.33
CA GLY A 107 30.49 1.55 28.72
C GLY A 107 31.02 0.33 29.47
N LEU A 108 31.02 -0.85 28.84
CA LEU A 108 31.54 -2.08 29.44
C LEU A 108 33.07 -2.05 29.60
N VAL A 109 33.79 -1.45 28.65
CA VAL A 109 35.25 -1.23 28.72
C VAL A 109 35.60 -0.30 29.87
N GLU A 110 34.88 0.80 30.01
CA GLU A 110 35.06 1.75 31.11
C GLU A 110 34.74 1.10 32.46
N LEU A 111 33.62 0.37 32.54
CA LEU A 111 33.16 -0.30 33.75
C LEU A 111 34.15 -1.34 34.27
N ASN A 112 34.74 -2.13 33.36
CA ASN A 112 35.65 -3.22 33.72
C ASN A 112 37.13 -2.81 33.80
N ASP A 113 37.47 -1.55 33.53
CA ASP A 113 38.86 -1.09 33.35
C ASP A 113 39.64 -2.03 32.41
N SER A 114 39.04 -2.29 31.26
CA SER A 114 39.43 -3.35 30.32
C SER A 114 39.76 -2.77 28.95
N ASP A 115 39.74 -3.59 27.91
CA ASP A 115 39.85 -3.16 26.52
C ASP A 115 38.78 -3.81 25.64
N ALA A 116 38.46 -3.13 24.54
CA ALA A 116 37.38 -3.51 23.65
C ALA A 116 37.55 -4.93 23.07
N VAL A 117 38.78 -5.36 22.81
CA VAL A 117 39.05 -6.69 22.23
C VAL A 117 38.76 -7.77 23.27
N ALA A 118 39.22 -7.60 24.50
CA ALA A 118 38.94 -8.54 25.59
C ALA A 118 37.44 -8.67 25.88
N GLU A 119 36.70 -7.55 25.94
CA GLU A 119 35.25 -7.58 26.19
C GLU A 119 34.48 -8.24 25.04
N LEU A 120 34.84 -7.97 23.79
CA LEU A 120 34.20 -8.59 22.63
C LEU A 120 34.39 -10.11 22.61
N LEU A 121 35.61 -10.60 22.91
CA LEU A 121 35.87 -12.05 22.99
C LEU A 121 35.04 -12.71 24.10
N ARG A 122 34.91 -12.04 25.25
CA ARG A 122 34.13 -12.51 26.39
C ARG A 122 32.64 -12.60 26.08
N VAL A 123 32.09 -11.63 25.35
CA VAL A 123 30.66 -11.63 24.95
C VAL A 123 30.39 -12.60 23.79
N LEU A 124 31.39 -12.87 22.93
CA LEU A 124 31.30 -13.88 21.88
C LEU A 124 31.30 -15.32 22.42
N GLU A 125 32.02 -15.58 23.52
CA GLU A 125 32.19 -16.92 24.11
C GLU A 125 30.89 -17.69 24.39
N PRO A 126 29.80 -17.10 24.91
CA PRO A 126 28.54 -17.82 25.12
C PRO A 126 27.68 -18.02 23.86
N LEU A 127 27.97 -17.36 22.73
CA LEU A 127 27.08 -17.37 21.55
C LEU A 127 27.26 -18.63 20.70
N GLY A 128 26.20 -19.43 20.55
CA GLY A 128 26.23 -20.69 19.81
C GLY A 128 26.07 -20.56 18.29
N ASP A 129 26.33 -21.66 17.58
CA ASP A 129 26.09 -21.77 16.12
C ASP A 129 24.70 -22.37 15.80
N GLU A 130 24.01 -22.93 16.80
CA GLU A 130 22.70 -23.59 16.62
C GLU A 130 21.56 -22.57 16.52
N ASP A 131 21.56 -21.56 17.40
CA ASP A 131 20.52 -20.52 17.41
C ASP A 131 20.77 -19.46 16.32
N ARG A 132 19.71 -19.04 15.63
CA ARG A 132 19.81 -18.04 14.54
C ARG A 132 20.14 -16.64 15.08
N GLY A 133 19.61 -16.29 16.25
CA GLY A 133 19.87 -15.02 16.92
C GLY A 133 21.32 -14.94 17.38
N ASP A 134 21.83 -16.00 18.02
CA ASP A 134 23.23 -16.10 18.46
C ASP A 134 24.20 -15.97 17.29
N ARG A 135 23.94 -16.65 16.16
CA ARG A 135 24.77 -16.52 14.95
C ARG A 135 24.83 -15.08 14.43
N ARG A 136 23.67 -14.41 14.35
CA ARG A 136 23.59 -13.01 13.89
C ARG A 136 24.31 -12.07 14.85
N ALA A 137 24.15 -12.26 16.16
CA ALA A 137 24.86 -11.49 17.18
C ALA A 137 26.36 -11.71 17.09
N ALA A 138 26.82 -12.95 16.90
CA ALA A 138 28.23 -13.27 16.76
C ALA A 138 28.86 -12.65 15.50
N GLU A 139 28.15 -12.64 14.36
CA GLU A 139 28.59 -11.93 13.16
C GLU A 139 28.73 -10.42 13.40
N GLN A 140 27.75 -9.80 14.08
CA GLN A 140 27.77 -8.37 14.42
C GLN A 140 28.92 -8.02 15.37
N LEU A 141 29.16 -8.85 16.40
CA LEU A 141 30.27 -8.68 17.33
C LEU A 141 31.62 -8.93 16.66
N THR A 142 31.70 -9.88 15.73
CA THR A 142 32.90 -10.11 14.89
C THR A 142 33.21 -8.86 14.07
N ASN A 143 32.20 -8.24 13.45
CA ASN A 143 32.39 -6.99 12.72
C ASN A 143 32.85 -5.82 13.63
N LEU A 144 32.38 -5.76 14.88
CA LEU A 144 32.88 -4.78 15.86
C LEU A 144 34.32 -5.06 16.29
N LEU A 145 34.69 -6.34 16.41
CA LEU A 145 36.06 -6.78 16.71
C LEU A 145 37.01 -6.37 15.58
N LEU A 146 36.63 -6.62 14.33
CA LEU A 146 37.44 -6.29 13.15
C LEU A 146 37.51 -4.78 12.84
N LYS A 147 36.66 -3.96 13.48
CA LYS A 147 36.76 -2.49 13.47
C LYS A 147 37.76 -1.94 14.49
N GLN A 148 38.26 -2.76 15.41
CA GLN A 148 39.26 -2.31 16.38
C GLN A 148 40.60 -1.98 15.68
N PRO A 149 41.40 -1.05 16.22
CA PRO A 149 42.70 -0.72 15.66
C PRO A 149 43.60 -1.96 15.55
N VAL A 150 44.34 -2.08 14.45
CA VAL A 150 45.23 -3.23 14.17
C VAL A 150 46.24 -3.47 15.29
N ASP A 151 46.78 -2.39 15.88
CA ASP A 151 47.72 -2.48 17.01
C ASP A 151 47.05 -3.02 18.28
N ALA A 152 45.75 -2.73 18.50
CA ALA A 152 44.99 -3.26 19.62
C ALA A 152 44.73 -4.76 19.46
N LEU A 153 44.36 -5.19 18.24
CA LEU A 153 44.24 -6.61 17.90
C LEU A 153 45.58 -7.34 18.07
N ALA A 154 46.68 -6.74 17.58
CA ALA A 154 48.02 -7.31 17.69
C ALA A 154 48.50 -7.42 19.15
N ALA A 155 48.17 -6.44 19.99
CA ALA A 155 48.46 -6.48 21.43
C ALA A 155 47.74 -7.62 22.17
N LYS A 156 46.63 -8.12 21.59
CA LYS A 156 45.82 -9.22 22.15
C LYS A 156 46.00 -10.55 21.41
N ALA A 157 47.10 -10.72 20.68
CA ALA A 157 47.38 -11.94 19.92
C ALA A 157 47.35 -13.21 20.77
N GLU A 158 47.80 -13.19 22.04
CA GLU A 158 47.76 -14.37 22.91
C GLU A 158 46.32 -14.81 23.24
N ALA A 159 45.45 -13.85 23.61
CA ALA A 159 44.05 -14.11 23.89
C ALA A 159 43.29 -14.57 22.63
N LEU A 160 43.58 -13.96 21.49
CA LEU A 160 43.01 -14.37 20.20
C LEU A 160 43.45 -15.79 19.80
N ASN A 161 44.72 -16.16 20.03
CA ASN A 161 45.17 -17.53 19.77
C ASN A 161 44.49 -18.55 20.69
N ALA A 162 44.24 -18.21 21.96
CA ALA A 162 43.47 -19.06 22.86
C ALA A 162 42.02 -19.22 22.35
N ALA A 163 41.35 -18.11 22.00
CA ALA A 163 39.99 -18.11 21.45
C ALA A 163 39.88 -18.91 20.13
N ALA A 164 40.90 -18.88 19.29
CA ALA A 164 40.98 -19.67 18.05
C ALA A 164 41.01 -21.19 18.27
N THR A 165 41.20 -21.65 19.52
CA THR A 165 41.18 -23.07 19.92
C THR A 165 39.99 -23.45 20.80
N ALA A 166 39.07 -22.52 21.06
CA ALA A 166 37.89 -22.75 21.90
C ALA A 166 36.91 -23.74 21.26
N GLU A 167 36.03 -24.37 22.05
CA GLU A 167 34.97 -25.25 21.53
C GLU A 167 33.88 -24.48 20.74
N ASN A 168 33.70 -23.19 21.06
CA ASN A 168 32.75 -22.31 20.40
C ASN A 168 33.22 -21.92 18.98
N ARG A 169 32.46 -22.33 17.95
CA ARG A 169 32.80 -22.07 16.55
C ARG A 169 32.74 -20.59 16.15
N PRO A 170 31.66 -19.83 16.41
CA PRO A 170 31.66 -18.37 16.16
C PRO A 170 32.85 -17.63 16.77
N LEU A 171 33.21 -17.95 18.02
CA LEU A 171 34.38 -17.37 18.69
C LEU A 171 35.69 -17.71 17.95
N ARG A 172 35.88 -18.98 17.54
CA ARG A 172 37.06 -19.39 16.77
C ARG A 172 37.18 -18.60 15.46
N VAL A 173 36.08 -18.48 14.70
CA VAL A 173 36.05 -17.77 13.42
C VAL A 173 36.39 -16.29 13.59
N ALA A 174 35.79 -15.63 14.60
CA ALA A 174 36.07 -14.24 14.92
C ALA A 174 37.55 -14.03 15.30
N ALA A 175 38.09 -14.92 16.13
CA ALA A 175 39.49 -14.88 16.56
C ALA A 175 40.46 -15.07 15.39
N PHE A 176 40.19 -16.00 14.48
CA PHE A 176 41.00 -16.17 13.28
C PHE A 176 40.98 -14.92 12.40
N ALA A 177 39.81 -14.32 12.16
CA ALA A 177 39.71 -13.11 11.34
C ALA A 177 40.50 -11.94 11.97
N ALA A 178 40.43 -11.78 13.29
CA ALA A 178 41.18 -10.76 14.02
C ALA A 178 42.70 -11.00 13.98
N LEU A 179 43.17 -12.24 14.12
CA LEU A 179 44.59 -12.60 13.99
C LEU A 179 45.13 -12.34 12.58
N MET A 180 44.34 -12.64 11.54
CA MET A 180 44.68 -12.34 10.16
C MET A 180 44.80 -10.84 9.94
N GLN A 181 43.84 -10.05 10.43
CA GLN A 181 43.87 -8.59 10.33
C GLN A 181 45.04 -7.97 11.10
N ALA A 182 45.41 -8.54 12.24
CA ALA A 182 46.57 -8.11 13.03
C ALA A 182 47.92 -8.47 12.39
N GLY A 183 47.95 -9.29 11.34
CA GLY A 183 49.18 -9.82 10.76
C GLY A 183 49.99 -10.68 11.74
N LYS A 184 49.34 -11.25 12.76
CA LYS A 184 49.96 -12.09 13.82
C LYS A 184 49.65 -13.57 13.67
N PHE A 185 49.17 -13.97 12.50
CA PHE A 185 48.82 -15.36 12.24
C PHE A 185 50.05 -16.18 11.78
N SER A 186 50.21 -17.38 12.33
CA SER A 186 51.20 -18.37 11.89
C SER A 186 50.49 -19.67 11.56
N VAL A 187 50.74 -20.20 10.37
CA VAL A 187 50.12 -21.42 9.79
C VAL A 187 50.55 -22.71 10.53
N GLY A 188 51.31 -22.60 11.63
CA GLY A 188 51.89 -23.72 12.36
C GLY A 188 50.97 -24.35 13.42
N ASN A 189 50.39 -25.50 13.08
CA ASN A 189 49.79 -26.51 13.98
C ASN A 189 48.51 -26.17 14.77
N ALA A 190 47.82 -25.07 14.48
CA ALA A 190 46.37 -25.00 14.70
C ALA A 190 45.70 -25.60 13.46
N GLY A 191 45.37 -26.89 13.51
CA GLY A 191 45.04 -27.70 12.32
C GLY A 191 44.10 -26.98 11.35
N THR A 192 44.59 -26.76 10.12
CA THR A 192 43.88 -26.50 8.85
C THR A 192 42.36 -26.45 8.94
N SER A 193 41.80 -25.49 9.70
CA SER A 193 40.42 -25.57 10.11
C SER A 193 39.55 -24.95 9.04
N ILE A 194 38.44 -25.62 8.76
CA ILE A 194 37.36 -25.05 7.95
C ILE A 194 36.97 -23.66 8.49
N ASP A 195 37.09 -23.45 9.80
CA ASP A 195 36.83 -22.18 10.48
C ASP A 195 37.86 -21.09 10.14
N TRP A 196 39.15 -21.44 9.99
CA TRP A 196 40.17 -20.52 9.49
C TRP A 196 39.85 -20.08 8.05
N LEU A 197 39.50 -21.03 7.18
CA LEU A 197 39.08 -20.72 5.81
C LEU A 197 37.79 -19.87 5.77
N ALA A 198 36.86 -20.13 6.70
CA ALA A 198 35.62 -19.36 6.85
C ALA A 198 35.83 -17.95 7.41
N ALA A 199 36.93 -17.70 8.13
CA ALA A 199 37.28 -16.39 8.66
C ALA A 199 37.84 -15.44 7.61
N LEU A 200 38.44 -15.96 6.54
CA LEU A 200 39.12 -15.16 5.51
C LEU A 200 38.23 -14.11 4.83
N PRO A 201 36.96 -14.41 4.44
CA PRO A 201 36.06 -13.41 3.86
C PRO A 201 35.67 -12.27 4.82
N LEU A 202 35.79 -12.49 6.14
CA LEU A 202 35.43 -11.49 7.15
C LEU A 202 36.52 -10.43 7.31
N VAL A 203 37.78 -10.76 7.02
CA VAL A 203 38.93 -9.86 7.17
C VAL A 203 38.75 -8.63 6.27
N PRO A 204 38.70 -7.39 6.78
CA PRO A 204 38.43 -6.21 5.94
C PRO A 204 39.56 -5.86 4.95
N SER A 205 40.84 -6.02 5.36
CA SER A 205 42.00 -5.64 4.53
C SER A 205 42.20 -6.58 3.35
N ALA A 206 42.16 -6.02 2.15
CA ALA A 206 42.48 -6.73 0.92
C ALA A 206 43.94 -7.20 0.90
N GLU A 207 44.89 -6.39 1.36
CA GLU A 207 46.31 -6.73 1.43
C GLU A 207 46.55 -7.94 2.34
N ALA A 208 45.89 -7.97 3.51
CA ALA A 208 45.98 -9.11 4.42
C ALA A 208 45.45 -10.40 3.77
N ARG A 209 44.31 -10.34 3.07
CA ARG A 209 43.75 -11.50 2.34
C ARG A 209 44.68 -11.95 1.20
N VAL A 210 45.32 -11.03 0.48
CA VAL A 210 46.30 -11.34 -0.57
C VAL A 210 47.53 -12.04 -0.01
N GLY A 211 48.04 -11.62 1.15
CA GLY A 211 49.18 -12.25 1.81
C GLY A 211 48.98 -13.72 2.17
N LEU A 212 47.72 -14.16 2.36
CA LEU A 212 47.36 -15.53 2.73
C LEU A 212 47.07 -16.44 1.53
N ARG A 213 47.21 -15.93 0.29
CA ARG A 213 46.84 -16.67 -0.92
C ARG A 213 47.58 -18.00 -1.05
N GLU A 214 48.89 -18.00 -0.89
CA GLU A 214 49.70 -19.21 -1.10
C GLU A 214 49.34 -20.32 -0.10
N ASP A 215 48.99 -19.94 1.13
CA ASP A 215 48.53 -20.88 2.15
C ASP A 215 47.19 -21.52 1.74
N VAL A 216 46.23 -20.71 1.27
CA VAL A 216 44.92 -21.20 0.80
C VAL A 216 45.07 -22.08 -0.44
N VAL A 217 45.92 -21.69 -1.39
CA VAL A 217 46.20 -22.48 -2.60
C VAL A 217 46.84 -23.83 -2.25
N GLY A 218 47.73 -23.87 -1.26
CA GLY A 218 48.31 -25.12 -0.75
C GLY A 218 47.25 -26.11 -0.27
N LEU A 219 46.18 -25.62 0.36
CA LEU A 219 45.09 -26.44 0.90
C LEU A 219 44.18 -27.07 -0.16
N LEU A 220 44.25 -26.63 -1.43
CA LEU A 220 43.55 -27.31 -2.53
C LEU A 220 44.06 -28.75 -2.74
N SER A 221 45.28 -29.05 -2.27
CA SER A 221 45.90 -30.38 -2.35
C SER A 221 45.67 -31.25 -1.12
N SER A 222 44.85 -30.81 -0.14
CA SER A 222 44.52 -31.59 1.07
C SER A 222 43.95 -32.97 0.69
N ASP A 223 43.92 -33.96 1.59
CA ASP A 223 43.15 -35.19 1.36
C ASP A 223 41.70 -35.07 1.85
N ASP A 224 41.42 -34.06 2.68
CA ASP A 224 40.09 -33.80 3.24
C ASP A 224 39.23 -32.98 2.26
N ALA A 225 38.09 -33.56 1.86
CA ALA A 225 37.15 -32.93 0.92
C ALA A 225 36.48 -31.67 1.47
N ALA A 226 36.22 -31.60 2.78
CA ALA A 226 35.62 -30.44 3.43
C ALA A 226 36.62 -29.28 3.50
N VAL A 227 37.90 -29.58 3.79
CA VAL A 227 38.98 -28.59 3.74
C VAL A 227 39.17 -28.06 2.31
N LYS A 228 39.18 -28.94 1.29
CA LYS A 228 39.22 -28.49 -0.11
C LYS A 228 38.07 -27.57 -0.46
N LYS A 229 36.84 -27.95 -0.10
CA LYS A 229 35.64 -27.15 -0.38
C LYS A 229 35.72 -25.77 0.26
N ALA A 230 36.18 -25.71 1.51
CA ALA A 230 36.40 -24.45 2.21
C ALA A 230 37.53 -23.62 1.57
N ALA A 231 38.60 -24.24 1.09
CA ALA A 231 39.71 -23.55 0.44
C ALA A 231 39.29 -22.96 -0.92
N ILE A 232 38.49 -23.71 -1.68
CA ILE A 232 37.85 -23.24 -2.91
C ILE A 232 36.99 -22.00 -2.62
N ALA A 233 36.15 -22.04 -1.59
CA ALA A 233 35.29 -20.91 -1.23
C ALA A 233 36.11 -19.69 -0.76
N ALA A 234 37.15 -19.91 0.06
CA ALA A 234 38.01 -18.83 0.57
C ALA A 234 38.72 -18.04 -0.54
N LEU A 235 39.11 -18.71 -1.64
CA LEU A 235 39.74 -18.03 -2.79
C LEU A 235 38.86 -16.93 -3.42
N ALA A 236 37.53 -16.99 -3.26
CA ALA A 236 36.63 -15.95 -3.75
C ALA A 236 36.84 -14.60 -3.04
N ALA A 237 37.31 -14.62 -1.80
CA ALA A 237 37.55 -13.42 -1.01
C ALA A 237 38.92 -12.75 -1.28
N ILE A 238 39.80 -13.39 -2.07
CA ILE A 238 41.15 -12.91 -2.34
C ILE A 238 41.18 -12.15 -3.67
N PRO A 239 41.38 -10.81 -3.68
CA PRO A 239 41.28 -10.01 -4.89
C PRO A 239 42.51 -10.07 -5.83
N ALA A 240 43.46 -10.98 -5.59
CA ALA A 240 44.68 -11.13 -6.40
C ALA A 240 44.86 -12.57 -6.90
N GLY A 241 45.51 -12.71 -8.07
CA GLY A 241 45.82 -14.01 -8.69
C GLY A 241 44.61 -14.69 -9.33
N GLN A 242 43.64 -13.91 -9.82
CA GLN A 242 42.37 -14.45 -10.30
C GLN A 242 42.50 -15.33 -11.56
N ALA A 243 43.40 -15.01 -12.51
CA ALA A 243 43.72 -15.92 -13.60
C ALA A 243 44.24 -17.29 -13.14
N ASP A 244 45.14 -17.32 -12.14
CA ASP A 244 45.66 -18.57 -11.57
C ASP A 244 44.55 -19.33 -10.81
N THR A 245 43.71 -18.63 -10.04
CA THR A 245 42.51 -19.22 -9.42
C THR A 245 41.63 -19.90 -10.46
N PHE A 246 41.36 -19.22 -11.58
CA PHE A 246 40.51 -19.77 -12.65
C PHE A 246 41.10 -21.06 -13.24
N VAL A 247 42.39 -21.05 -13.57
CA VAL A 247 43.09 -22.21 -14.16
C VAL A 247 43.07 -23.41 -13.20
N ARG A 248 43.21 -23.17 -11.88
CA ARG A 248 43.21 -24.23 -10.87
C ARG A 248 41.83 -24.82 -10.60
N LEU A 249 40.79 -23.98 -10.56
CA LEU A 249 39.46 -24.40 -10.14
C LEU A 249 38.58 -24.92 -11.28
N ALA A 250 38.76 -24.44 -12.51
CA ALA A 250 37.97 -24.89 -13.66
C ALA A 250 37.99 -26.41 -13.90
N PRO A 251 39.14 -27.13 -13.76
CA PRO A 251 39.15 -28.59 -13.85
C PRO A 251 38.30 -29.29 -12.79
N LEU A 252 38.10 -28.68 -11.62
CA LEU A 252 37.34 -29.25 -10.51
C LEU A 252 35.83 -29.30 -10.79
N LEU A 253 35.33 -28.60 -11.82
CA LEU A 253 33.94 -28.67 -12.26
C LEU A 253 33.50 -30.10 -12.63
N LYS A 254 34.45 -30.98 -12.98
CA LYS A 254 34.17 -32.39 -13.27
C LYS A 254 33.80 -33.19 -12.01
N ASN A 255 34.21 -32.76 -10.82
CA ASN A 255 33.95 -33.47 -9.57
C ASN A 255 32.62 -32.99 -8.94
N PRO A 256 31.56 -33.84 -8.86
CA PRO A 256 30.27 -33.44 -8.31
C PRO A 256 30.31 -32.88 -6.89
N ALA A 257 31.22 -33.38 -6.03
CA ALA A 257 31.31 -32.96 -4.63
C ALA A 257 31.92 -31.55 -4.46
N LEU A 258 32.79 -31.15 -5.38
CA LEU A 258 33.48 -29.85 -5.34
C LEU A 258 32.86 -28.81 -6.30
N ARG A 259 32.10 -29.28 -7.30
CA ARG A 259 31.54 -28.44 -8.36
C ARG A 259 30.75 -27.24 -7.84
N PRO A 260 29.81 -27.34 -6.88
CA PRO A 260 29.06 -26.17 -6.40
C PRO A 260 29.97 -25.06 -5.85
N ALA A 261 30.97 -25.43 -5.04
CA ALA A 261 31.94 -24.47 -4.50
C ALA A 261 32.81 -23.88 -5.62
N ALA A 262 33.29 -24.72 -6.55
CA ALA A 262 34.10 -24.25 -7.67
C ALA A 262 33.34 -23.29 -8.59
N VAL A 263 32.07 -23.58 -8.90
CA VAL A 263 31.19 -22.71 -9.70
C VAL A 263 31.04 -21.35 -9.02
N ARG A 264 30.65 -21.32 -7.74
CA ARG A 264 30.46 -20.07 -6.98
C ARG A 264 31.73 -19.24 -6.93
N THR A 265 32.89 -19.86 -6.69
CA THR A 265 34.18 -19.14 -6.69
C THR A 265 34.55 -18.64 -8.09
N LEU A 266 34.38 -19.46 -9.14
CA LEU A 266 34.72 -19.07 -10.52
C LEU A 266 33.84 -17.92 -11.05
N LEU A 267 32.60 -17.80 -10.59
CA LEU A 267 31.73 -16.67 -10.90
C LEU A 267 32.31 -15.33 -10.40
N THR A 268 33.11 -15.34 -9.32
CA THR A 268 33.79 -14.13 -8.81
C THR A 268 35.03 -13.73 -9.61
N VAL A 269 35.54 -14.59 -10.51
CA VAL A 269 36.69 -14.27 -11.35
C VAL A 269 36.25 -13.41 -12.55
N PRO A 270 36.81 -12.21 -12.76
CA PRO A 270 36.54 -11.35 -13.91
C PRO A 270 36.76 -12.05 -15.23
N ALA A 271 35.97 -11.70 -16.25
CA ALA A 271 35.95 -12.40 -17.53
C ALA A 271 37.31 -12.34 -18.25
N GLU A 272 37.99 -11.19 -18.19
CA GLU A 272 39.29 -10.92 -18.78
C GLU A 272 40.41 -11.81 -18.22
N GLU A 273 40.31 -12.18 -16.94
CA GLU A 273 41.25 -13.08 -16.25
C GLU A 273 41.01 -14.56 -16.60
N ARG A 274 39.90 -14.89 -17.27
CA ARG A 274 39.58 -16.27 -17.66
C ARG A 274 40.35 -16.67 -18.91
N ASN A 275 41.22 -17.66 -18.76
CA ASN A 275 42.00 -18.23 -19.87
C ASN A 275 41.06 -18.82 -20.94
N PRO A 276 41.21 -18.47 -22.24
CA PRO A 276 40.31 -18.93 -23.30
C PRO A 276 40.25 -20.45 -23.47
N ALA A 277 41.39 -21.14 -23.46
CA ALA A 277 41.44 -22.60 -23.66
C ALA A 277 40.82 -23.35 -22.47
N VAL A 278 41.08 -22.89 -21.25
CA VAL A 278 40.45 -23.45 -20.04
C VAL A 278 38.95 -23.15 -20.02
N SER A 279 38.55 -21.97 -20.50
CA SER A 279 37.13 -21.60 -20.61
C SER A 279 36.38 -22.51 -21.57
N ALA A 280 36.98 -22.85 -22.72
CA ALA A 280 36.39 -23.79 -23.68
C ALA A 280 36.15 -25.18 -23.06
N ALA A 281 37.16 -25.71 -22.35
CA ALA A 281 37.03 -27.01 -21.67
C ALA A 281 35.98 -26.99 -20.55
N ALA A 282 35.95 -25.93 -19.74
CA ALA A 282 34.98 -25.75 -18.67
C ALA A 282 33.55 -25.58 -19.21
N ALA A 283 33.36 -24.80 -20.27
CA ALA A 283 32.07 -24.60 -20.92
C ALA A 283 31.51 -25.94 -21.45
N GLY A 284 32.35 -26.77 -22.07
CA GLY A 284 31.95 -28.12 -22.49
C GLY A 284 31.46 -29.00 -21.34
N VAL A 285 32.15 -28.98 -20.20
CA VAL A 285 31.75 -29.73 -18.99
C VAL A 285 30.38 -29.28 -18.47
N LEU A 286 30.10 -27.97 -18.48
CA LEU A 286 28.85 -27.42 -17.99
C LEU A 286 27.68 -27.65 -18.97
N VAL A 287 27.93 -27.63 -20.27
CA VAL A 287 26.93 -28.03 -21.29
C VAL A 287 26.57 -29.51 -21.14
N GLU A 288 27.56 -30.39 -21.00
CA GLU A 288 27.29 -31.82 -20.76
C GLU A 288 26.55 -32.08 -19.45
N LEU A 289 26.85 -31.28 -18.41
CA LEU A 289 26.10 -31.33 -17.16
C LEU A 289 24.63 -30.97 -17.41
N ALA A 290 24.37 -29.88 -18.15
CA ALA A 290 23.03 -29.43 -18.50
C ALA A 290 22.22 -30.52 -19.23
N GLU A 291 22.86 -31.19 -20.20
CA GLU A 291 22.25 -32.27 -20.97
C GLU A 291 21.88 -33.49 -20.13
N LYS A 292 22.66 -33.79 -19.08
CA LYS A 292 22.47 -34.96 -18.21
C LYS A 292 21.55 -34.70 -17.01
N THR A 293 21.33 -33.44 -16.63
CA THR A 293 20.43 -33.08 -15.53
C THR A 293 18.97 -33.24 -15.95
N ALA A 294 18.15 -33.90 -15.13
CA ALA A 294 16.72 -34.06 -15.37
C ALA A 294 15.99 -32.70 -15.29
N ALA A 295 14.93 -32.49 -16.07
CA ALA A 295 14.25 -31.19 -16.17
C ALA A 295 13.84 -30.58 -14.81
N ALA A 296 13.40 -31.41 -13.85
CA ALA A 296 13.02 -30.98 -12.51
C ALA A 296 14.19 -30.43 -11.67
N ASP A 297 15.43 -30.85 -11.95
CA ASP A 297 16.63 -30.45 -11.21
C ASP A 297 17.36 -29.27 -11.87
N ARG A 298 16.93 -28.85 -13.07
CA ARG A 298 17.51 -27.73 -13.86
C ARG A 298 17.17 -26.34 -13.29
N THR A 299 16.54 -26.31 -12.13
CA THR A 299 16.01 -25.12 -11.45
C THR A 299 16.64 -24.91 -10.07
N THR A 300 17.52 -25.83 -9.66
CA THR A 300 18.27 -25.77 -8.40
C THR A 300 19.35 -24.70 -8.44
N ASP A 301 19.67 -24.07 -7.31
CA ASP A 301 20.67 -22.98 -7.22
C ASP A 301 22.01 -23.35 -7.84
N ASP A 302 22.47 -24.56 -7.57
CA ASP A 302 23.75 -25.08 -8.04
C ASP A 302 23.72 -25.28 -9.57
N PHE A 303 22.59 -25.68 -10.14
CA PHE A 303 22.41 -25.75 -11.59
C PHE A 303 22.39 -24.37 -12.22
N LEU A 304 21.58 -23.44 -11.69
CA LEU A 304 21.48 -22.08 -12.23
C LEU A 304 22.83 -21.37 -12.21
N SER A 305 23.57 -21.48 -11.10
CA SER A 305 24.93 -20.93 -10.97
C SER A 305 25.88 -21.55 -12.00
N ALA A 306 25.75 -22.85 -12.27
CA ALA A 306 26.56 -23.54 -13.27
C ALA A 306 26.24 -23.04 -14.69
N MET A 307 24.97 -22.76 -15.01
CA MET A 307 24.58 -22.22 -16.32
C MET A 307 25.02 -20.77 -16.50
N GLN A 308 24.92 -19.95 -15.45
CA GLN A 308 25.45 -18.59 -15.45
C GLN A 308 26.97 -18.58 -15.72
N LEU A 309 27.71 -19.49 -15.07
CA LEU A 309 29.13 -19.65 -15.35
C LEU A 309 29.35 -20.06 -16.82
N ALA A 310 28.59 -21.02 -17.34
CA ALA A 310 28.70 -21.48 -18.73
C ALA A 310 28.53 -20.33 -19.74
N ASP A 311 27.53 -19.46 -19.55
CA ASP A 311 27.32 -18.31 -20.44
C ASP A 311 28.47 -17.30 -20.35
N GLY A 312 28.95 -17.02 -19.14
CA GLY A 312 30.13 -16.19 -18.93
C GLY A 312 31.42 -16.76 -19.52
N LEU A 313 31.51 -18.07 -19.71
CA LEU A 313 32.63 -18.71 -20.39
C LEU A 313 32.54 -18.55 -21.90
N PHE A 314 31.35 -18.59 -22.49
CA PHE A 314 31.15 -18.44 -23.95
C PHE A 314 31.72 -17.12 -24.49
N ALA A 315 31.71 -16.05 -23.70
CA ALA A 315 32.32 -14.78 -24.05
C ALA A 315 33.86 -14.84 -24.27
N ARG A 316 34.52 -15.93 -23.85
CA ARG A 316 35.96 -16.15 -24.02
C ARG A 316 36.30 -17.08 -25.18
N LEU A 317 35.30 -17.65 -25.86
CA LEU A 317 35.49 -18.59 -26.95
C LEU A 317 35.41 -17.89 -28.32
N PRO A 318 36.00 -18.47 -29.38
CA PRO A 318 35.72 -18.08 -30.75
C PRO A 318 34.21 -18.15 -31.06
N VAL A 319 33.72 -17.23 -31.90
CA VAL A 319 32.28 -17.05 -32.20
C VAL A 319 31.60 -18.36 -32.61
N GLU A 320 32.21 -19.16 -33.49
CA GLU A 320 31.63 -20.41 -33.99
C GLU A 320 31.53 -21.49 -32.90
N GLU A 321 32.57 -21.64 -32.06
CA GLU A 321 32.54 -22.60 -30.93
C GLU A 321 31.51 -22.17 -29.88
N ALA A 322 31.46 -20.88 -29.55
CA ALA A 322 30.47 -20.32 -28.64
C ALA A 322 29.05 -20.54 -29.17
N LYS A 323 28.82 -20.33 -30.47
CA LYS A 323 27.51 -20.54 -31.11
C LYS A 323 27.06 -22.00 -31.04
N ALA A 324 27.95 -22.94 -31.32
CA ALA A 324 27.63 -24.37 -31.24
C ALA A 324 27.26 -24.79 -29.81
N LEU A 325 28.04 -24.36 -28.80
CA LEU A 325 27.75 -24.67 -27.40
C LEU A 325 26.50 -23.96 -26.88
N ARG A 326 26.25 -22.71 -27.26
CA ARG A 326 25.01 -21.99 -26.92
C ARG A 326 23.78 -22.67 -27.50
N THR A 327 23.86 -23.19 -28.72
CA THR A 327 22.76 -23.91 -29.36
C THR A 327 22.40 -25.16 -28.55
N ARG A 328 23.41 -25.99 -28.25
CA ARG A 328 23.21 -27.18 -27.39
C ARG A 328 22.67 -26.81 -26.02
N LEU A 329 23.25 -25.78 -25.39
CA LEU A 329 22.81 -25.34 -24.08
C LEU A 329 21.35 -24.87 -24.11
N ARG A 330 20.93 -24.12 -25.14
CA ARG A 330 19.54 -23.69 -25.33
C ARG A 330 18.55 -24.84 -25.51
N GLU A 331 18.98 -25.97 -26.05
CA GLU A 331 18.11 -27.15 -26.21
C GLU A 331 17.78 -27.82 -24.86
N VAL A 332 18.64 -27.66 -23.85
CA VAL A 332 18.48 -28.34 -22.55
C VAL A 332 18.32 -27.40 -21.36
N THR A 333 18.71 -26.14 -21.46
CA THR A 333 18.57 -25.19 -20.36
C THR A 333 17.21 -24.54 -20.35
N VAL A 334 16.67 -24.43 -19.14
CA VAL A 334 15.50 -23.60 -18.87
C VAL A 334 15.98 -22.16 -18.93
N ARG A 335 15.34 -21.32 -19.76
CA ARG A 335 15.65 -19.90 -19.76
C ARG A 335 15.22 -19.32 -18.41
N VAL A 336 16.18 -18.85 -17.62
CA VAL A 336 15.88 -18.14 -16.37
C VAL A 336 15.73 -16.65 -16.64
N VAL A 337 14.58 -16.11 -16.28
CA VAL A 337 14.27 -14.69 -16.27
C VAL A 337 14.19 -14.27 -14.81
N ARG A 338 15.23 -13.58 -14.35
CA ARG A 338 15.30 -13.03 -13.00
C ARG A 338 14.59 -11.69 -13.00
N ILE A 339 13.48 -11.60 -12.30
CA ILE A 339 12.66 -10.39 -12.17
C ILE A 339 12.73 -9.97 -10.71
N LYS A 340 13.08 -8.71 -10.48
CA LYS A 340 13.11 -8.11 -9.15
C LYS A 340 11.97 -7.12 -9.02
N THR A 341 11.44 -6.98 -7.81
CA THR A 341 10.74 -5.75 -7.46
C THR A 341 11.76 -4.64 -7.28
N VAL A 342 11.45 -3.43 -7.71
CA VAL A 342 12.31 -2.26 -7.49
C VAL A 342 11.92 -1.67 -6.15
N GLU A 343 12.86 -1.64 -5.21
CA GLU A 343 12.66 -1.16 -3.84
C GLU A 343 11.95 0.20 -3.84
N GLU A 344 10.85 0.29 -3.10
CA GLU A 344 9.98 1.45 -2.96
C GLU A 344 9.26 1.92 -4.24
N GLU A 345 9.42 1.31 -5.41
CA GLU A 345 8.80 1.82 -6.65
C GLU A 345 7.51 1.06 -7.03
N MET A 346 7.15 -0.03 -6.34
CA MET A 346 6.00 -0.92 -6.65
C MET A 346 5.90 -1.30 -8.14
N ARG A 347 7.04 -1.69 -8.71
CA ARG A 347 7.12 -2.19 -10.09
C ARG A 347 8.15 -3.29 -10.22
N TYR A 348 8.04 -4.05 -11.30
CA TYR A 348 9.11 -4.96 -11.71
C TYR A 348 10.26 -4.17 -12.38
N ASP A 349 11.48 -4.63 -12.18
CA ASP A 349 12.68 -4.09 -12.83
C ASP A 349 12.69 -4.33 -14.34
N ILE A 350 12.13 -5.47 -14.76
CA ILE A 350 11.93 -5.88 -16.14
C ILE A 350 10.51 -5.51 -16.56
N PRO A 351 10.31 -4.58 -17.52
CA PRO A 351 8.99 -4.23 -18.04
C PRO A 351 8.48 -5.21 -19.10
N TYR A 352 9.39 -5.89 -19.81
CA TYR A 352 9.06 -6.96 -20.73
C TYR A 352 10.26 -7.88 -20.98
N PHE A 353 9.99 -9.14 -21.34
CA PHE A 353 10.99 -10.10 -21.78
C PHE A 353 10.44 -11.02 -22.86
N ALA A 354 11.28 -11.45 -23.80
CA ALA A 354 10.87 -12.41 -24.83
C ALA A 354 11.21 -13.85 -24.45
N VAL A 355 10.43 -14.83 -24.89
CA VAL A 355 10.68 -16.27 -24.77
C VAL A 355 10.35 -16.97 -26.09
N GLU A 356 11.02 -18.09 -26.37
CA GLU A 356 10.73 -18.89 -27.56
C GLU A 356 9.51 -19.79 -27.32
N ALA A 357 8.60 -19.84 -28.29
CA ALA A 357 7.37 -20.61 -28.22
C ALA A 357 7.63 -22.10 -27.89
N GLY A 358 6.87 -22.63 -26.92
CA GLY A 358 6.97 -24.05 -26.51
C GLY A 358 8.23 -24.45 -25.75
N ARG A 359 9.12 -23.52 -25.39
CA ARG A 359 10.32 -23.80 -24.59
C ARG A 359 10.08 -23.67 -23.09
N SER A 360 10.86 -24.38 -22.29
CA SER A 360 10.82 -24.26 -20.82
C SER A 360 11.44 -22.93 -20.36
N VAL A 361 10.72 -22.24 -19.49
CA VAL A 361 11.07 -20.95 -18.90
C VAL A 361 10.98 -21.06 -17.39
N GLN A 362 11.88 -20.39 -16.70
CA GLN A 362 11.78 -20.15 -15.27
C GLN A 362 11.78 -18.66 -15.02
N VAL A 363 10.79 -18.19 -14.28
CA VAL A 363 10.79 -16.85 -13.69
C VAL A 363 11.26 -16.99 -12.26
N TRP A 364 12.31 -16.27 -11.90
CA TRP A 364 12.75 -16.10 -10.51
C TRP A 364 12.36 -14.71 -10.07
N LEU A 365 11.29 -14.62 -9.27
CA LEU A 365 10.83 -13.39 -8.67
C LEU A 365 11.55 -13.17 -7.35
N GLU A 366 12.33 -12.11 -7.23
CA GLU A 366 12.88 -11.62 -5.97
C GLU A 366 12.15 -10.37 -5.53
N ASN A 367 11.68 -10.38 -4.30
CA ASN A 367 11.01 -9.23 -3.73
C ASN A 367 12.02 -8.42 -2.90
N GLU A 368 12.51 -7.30 -3.44
CA GLU A 368 13.33 -6.34 -2.72
C GLU A 368 12.49 -5.26 -2.00
N ASP A 369 11.17 -5.25 -2.22
CA ASP A 369 10.22 -4.31 -1.62
C ASP A 369 9.73 -4.80 -0.24
N LEU A 370 9.14 -3.90 0.55
CA LEU A 370 8.63 -4.21 1.89
C LEU A 370 7.24 -4.84 1.88
N MET A 371 6.49 -4.68 0.80
CA MET A 371 5.18 -5.30 0.64
C MET A 371 5.28 -6.65 -0.04
N PRO A 372 4.37 -7.59 0.24
CA PRO A 372 4.32 -8.85 -0.48
C PRO A 372 3.94 -8.66 -1.95
N HIS A 373 4.56 -9.43 -2.84
CA HIS A 373 4.28 -9.39 -4.27
C HIS A 373 4.21 -10.79 -4.86
N ASN A 374 3.34 -10.99 -5.83
CA ASN A 374 3.32 -12.18 -6.68
C ASN A 374 3.50 -11.76 -8.15
N LEU A 375 3.61 -12.74 -9.05
CA LEU A 375 3.59 -12.53 -10.49
C LEU A 375 2.67 -13.56 -11.13
N VAL A 376 1.65 -13.08 -11.82
CA VAL A 376 0.63 -13.88 -12.50
C VAL A 376 0.66 -13.58 -13.99
N VAL A 377 1.00 -14.57 -14.82
CA VAL A 377 0.96 -14.51 -16.28
C VAL A 377 -0.46 -14.80 -16.74
N THR A 378 -1.00 -13.93 -17.58
CA THR A 378 -2.39 -13.97 -18.05
C THR A 378 -2.46 -14.22 -19.56
N THR A 379 -3.63 -14.66 -20.03
CA THR A 379 -3.92 -14.62 -21.47
C THR A 379 -4.05 -13.16 -21.97
N PRO A 380 -3.77 -12.89 -23.25
CA PRO A 380 -3.81 -11.54 -23.79
C PRO A 380 -5.16 -10.84 -23.52
N GLY A 381 -5.09 -9.61 -23.01
CA GLY A 381 -6.27 -8.79 -22.71
C GLY A 381 -7.03 -9.14 -21.42
N GLN A 382 -6.56 -10.07 -20.60
CA GLN A 382 -7.25 -10.50 -19.36
C GLN A 382 -6.62 -9.93 -18.07
N LEU A 383 -5.55 -9.12 -18.16
CA LEU A 383 -4.80 -8.64 -17.00
C LEU A 383 -5.68 -7.98 -15.92
N ARG A 384 -6.55 -7.03 -16.31
CA ARG A 384 -7.41 -6.30 -15.36
C ARG A 384 -8.39 -7.26 -14.65
N ASP A 385 -9.08 -8.09 -15.42
CA ASP A 385 -10.09 -9.02 -14.91
C ASP A 385 -9.45 -10.05 -13.96
N VAL A 386 -8.25 -10.56 -14.28
CA VAL A 386 -7.49 -11.46 -13.40
C VAL A 386 -7.07 -10.74 -12.11
N ALA A 387 -6.56 -9.52 -12.21
CA ALA A 387 -6.11 -8.78 -11.02
C ALA A 387 -7.27 -8.44 -10.07
N GLU A 388 -8.41 -7.98 -10.59
CA GLU A 388 -9.61 -7.70 -9.80
C GLU A 388 -10.16 -8.97 -9.13
N ARG A 389 -10.14 -10.12 -9.83
CA ARG A 389 -10.52 -11.40 -9.23
C ARG A 389 -9.53 -11.86 -8.17
N GLY A 390 -8.24 -11.60 -8.35
CA GLY A 390 -7.20 -11.85 -7.35
C GLY A 390 -7.48 -11.13 -6.03
N MET A 391 -7.89 -9.87 -6.11
CA MET A 391 -8.33 -9.09 -4.94
C MET A 391 -9.57 -9.69 -4.28
N GLN A 392 -10.53 -10.19 -5.07
CA GLN A 392 -11.76 -10.77 -4.54
C GLN A 392 -11.56 -12.12 -3.85
N VAL A 393 -10.65 -12.97 -4.34
CA VAL A 393 -10.33 -14.26 -3.70
C VAL A 393 -9.48 -14.09 -2.44
N GLY A 394 -8.72 -12.99 -2.35
CA GLY A 394 -7.99 -12.60 -1.15
C GLY A 394 -6.89 -13.61 -0.74
N PRO A 395 -6.50 -13.61 0.55
CA PRO A 395 -5.41 -14.44 1.07
C PRO A 395 -5.60 -15.96 0.88
N SER A 396 -6.84 -16.43 0.75
CA SER A 396 -7.12 -17.86 0.53
C SER A 396 -6.77 -18.36 -0.87
N GLY A 397 -6.69 -17.46 -1.85
CA GLY A 397 -6.51 -17.83 -3.25
C GLY A 397 -7.70 -18.58 -3.85
N GLY A 398 -7.54 -19.01 -5.10
CA GLY A 398 -8.42 -19.96 -5.77
C GLY A 398 -8.12 -21.41 -5.38
N SER A 399 -8.45 -22.35 -6.26
CA SER A 399 -8.22 -23.79 -6.12
C SER A 399 -6.75 -24.20 -5.95
N THR A 400 -5.80 -23.34 -6.34
CA THR A 400 -4.36 -23.55 -6.15
C THR A 400 -3.91 -23.31 -4.70
N GLY A 401 -4.70 -22.56 -3.92
CA GLY A 401 -4.34 -22.13 -2.56
C GLY A 401 -3.27 -21.02 -2.51
N ASN A 402 -2.84 -20.50 -3.66
CA ASN A 402 -1.88 -19.39 -3.71
C ASN A 402 -2.57 -18.08 -3.36
N PRO A 403 -2.13 -17.33 -2.34
CA PRO A 403 -2.77 -16.09 -1.94
C PRO A 403 -2.91 -15.09 -3.09
N TYR A 404 -4.10 -14.50 -3.22
CA TYR A 404 -4.48 -13.52 -4.24
C TYR A 404 -4.38 -14.00 -5.70
N VAL A 405 -4.22 -15.30 -5.96
CA VAL A 405 -4.25 -15.88 -7.31
C VAL A 405 -5.62 -16.51 -7.55
N PRO A 406 -6.44 -16.00 -8.50
CA PRO A 406 -7.78 -16.54 -8.75
C PRO A 406 -7.75 -17.79 -9.65
N ASP A 407 -8.87 -18.51 -9.69
CA ASP A 407 -9.07 -19.60 -10.64
C ASP A 407 -9.46 -19.08 -12.03
N GLY A 408 -9.01 -19.73 -13.10
CA GLY A 408 -9.49 -19.47 -14.46
C GLY A 408 -8.51 -19.93 -15.52
N GLU A 409 -9.01 -20.24 -16.73
CA GLU A 409 -8.16 -20.60 -17.88
C GLU A 409 -7.33 -19.43 -18.41
N ASP A 410 -7.71 -18.21 -18.01
CA ASP A 410 -7.01 -16.95 -18.30
C ASP A 410 -5.81 -16.69 -17.37
N VAL A 411 -5.66 -17.47 -16.29
CA VAL A 411 -4.47 -17.51 -15.43
C VAL A 411 -3.56 -18.63 -15.91
N LEU A 412 -2.52 -18.28 -16.66
CA LEU A 412 -1.63 -19.27 -17.28
C LEU A 412 -0.63 -19.83 -16.28
N PHE A 413 0.08 -18.95 -15.58
CA PHE A 413 1.16 -19.31 -14.65
C PHE A 413 1.19 -18.30 -13.51
N ALA A 414 1.48 -18.74 -12.29
CA ALA A 414 1.54 -17.84 -11.13
C ALA A 414 2.61 -18.28 -10.14
N THR A 415 3.33 -17.32 -9.57
CA THR A 415 4.13 -17.55 -8.36
C THR A 415 3.22 -17.68 -7.13
N GLU A 416 3.76 -18.15 -6.02
CA GLU A 416 3.20 -17.85 -4.70
C GLU A 416 3.33 -16.36 -4.38
N LEU A 417 2.69 -15.91 -3.30
CA LEU A 417 2.93 -14.58 -2.74
C LEU A 417 4.31 -14.55 -2.08
N VAL A 418 5.16 -13.62 -2.49
CA VAL A 418 6.55 -13.50 -2.05
C VAL A 418 6.65 -12.36 -1.05
N ASP A 419 6.96 -12.69 0.20
CA ASP A 419 7.19 -11.71 1.27
C ASP A 419 8.41 -10.82 1.02
N ALA A 420 8.53 -9.75 1.81
CA ALA A 420 9.67 -8.83 1.74
C ALA A 420 11.01 -9.56 1.87
N HIS A 421 11.96 -9.23 0.99
CA HIS A 421 13.29 -9.83 0.90
C HIS A 421 13.31 -11.36 0.66
N ALA A 422 12.16 -11.95 0.31
CA ALA A 422 12.06 -13.35 -0.08
C ALA A 422 12.14 -13.50 -1.61
N SER A 423 12.13 -14.75 -2.08
CA SER A 423 12.07 -15.03 -3.52
C SER A 423 11.28 -16.29 -3.81
N SER A 424 10.64 -16.35 -4.98
CA SER A 424 9.92 -17.52 -5.48
C SER A 424 10.32 -17.84 -6.91
N ARG A 425 10.22 -19.12 -7.28
CA ARG A 425 10.57 -19.61 -8.61
C ARG A 425 9.36 -20.28 -9.25
N LEU A 426 9.00 -19.81 -10.43
CA LEU A 426 7.94 -20.34 -11.26
C LEU A 426 8.55 -20.95 -12.53
N THR A 427 8.37 -22.26 -12.72
CA THR A 427 8.87 -22.96 -13.92
C THR A 427 7.69 -23.45 -14.75
N PHE A 428 7.69 -23.12 -16.04
CA PHE A 428 6.61 -23.45 -16.96
C PHE A 428 7.11 -23.63 -18.39
N THR A 429 6.24 -24.11 -19.27
CA THR A 429 6.49 -24.15 -20.72
C THR A 429 5.80 -22.95 -21.35
N ALA A 430 6.55 -22.14 -22.09
CA ALA A 430 6.01 -20.99 -22.80
C ALA A 430 4.87 -21.44 -23.75
N PRO A 431 3.82 -20.63 -23.92
CA PRO A 431 2.78 -20.88 -24.91
C PRO A 431 3.37 -21.23 -26.28
N SER A 432 2.71 -22.13 -27.01
CA SER A 432 3.12 -22.48 -28.38
C SER A 432 2.72 -21.42 -29.41
N GLU A 433 1.74 -20.58 -29.07
CA GLU A 433 1.27 -19.49 -29.91
C GLU A 433 2.11 -18.23 -29.63
N PRO A 434 2.79 -17.66 -30.64
CA PRO A 434 3.46 -16.38 -30.49
C PRO A 434 2.47 -15.24 -30.17
N GLY A 435 2.85 -14.34 -29.27
CA GLY A 435 2.00 -13.24 -28.84
C GLY A 435 2.52 -12.55 -27.58
N GLU A 436 1.78 -11.53 -27.12
CA GLU A 436 2.10 -10.74 -25.94
C GLU A 436 1.24 -11.20 -24.76
N TYR A 437 1.89 -11.76 -23.73
CA TYR A 437 1.25 -12.35 -22.56
C TYR A 437 1.55 -11.48 -21.33
N PRO A 438 0.60 -10.68 -20.85
CA PRO A 438 0.84 -9.80 -19.71
C PRO A 438 1.10 -10.58 -18.42
N TYR A 439 2.03 -10.11 -17.61
CA TYR A 439 2.18 -10.55 -16.22
C TYR A 439 1.90 -9.41 -15.24
N VAL A 440 1.34 -9.73 -14.09
CA VAL A 440 0.81 -8.74 -13.15
C VAL A 440 0.93 -9.18 -11.70
N CYS A 441 1.14 -8.23 -10.79
CA CYS A 441 0.98 -8.46 -9.36
C CYS A 441 -0.50 -8.31 -8.99
N THR A 442 -1.11 -9.37 -8.47
CA THR A 442 -2.54 -9.39 -8.07
C THR A 442 -2.75 -9.12 -6.58
N PHE A 443 -1.68 -8.80 -5.84
CA PHE A 443 -1.81 -8.26 -4.49
C PHE A 443 -2.60 -6.95 -4.51
N PRO A 444 -3.45 -6.67 -3.51
CA PRO A 444 -4.41 -5.57 -3.56
C PRO A 444 -3.81 -4.24 -4.02
N ARG A 445 -4.44 -3.66 -5.05
CA ARG A 445 -4.08 -2.37 -5.70
C ARG A 445 -2.72 -2.29 -6.40
N HIS A 446 -1.89 -3.34 -6.40
CA HIS A 446 -0.57 -3.29 -7.04
C HIS A 446 -0.62 -3.35 -8.57
N TRP A 447 -1.61 -4.04 -9.13
CA TRP A 447 -1.72 -4.32 -10.57
C TRP A 447 -1.80 -3.08 -11.48
N MET A 448 -2.11 -1.90 -10.95
CA MET A 448 -2.18 -0.64 -11.72
C MET A 448 -0.81 -0.06 -12.08
N ARG A 449 0.25 -0.46 -11.37
CA ARG A 449 1.65 -0.06 -11.67
C ARG A 449 2.58 -1.27 -11.84
N MET A 450 2.22 -2.41 -11.27
CA MET A 450 3.08 -3.57 -11.19
C MET A 450 2.67 -4.66 -12.18
N TYR A 451 3.03 -4.43 -13.44
CA TYR A 451 2.82 -5.35 -14.55
C TYR A 451 3.96 -5.26 -15.57
N GLY A 452 3.97 -6.20 -16.50
CA GLY A 452 4.84 -6.19 -17.68
C GLY A 452 4.35 -7.21 -18.70
N VAL A 453 5.18 -7.48 -19.73
CA VAL A 453 4.80 -8.37 -20.84
C VAL A 453 5.83 -9.47 -21.09
N MET A 454 5.38 -10.72 -21.13
CA MET A 454 6.12 -11.84 -21.69
C MET A 454 5.80 -11.96 -23.18
N VAL A 455 6.77 -11.68 -24.04
CA VAL A 455 6.63 -11.76 -25.50
C VAL A 455 7.02 -13.16 -25.97
N VAL A 456 6.06 -13.96 -26.42
CA VAL A 456 6.32 -15.28 -26.98
C VAL A 456 6.61 -15.14 -28.47
N VAL A 457 7.77 -15.59 -28.92
CA VAL A 457 8.24 -15.45 -30.31
C VAL A 457 8.61 -16.80 -30.92
N PRO A 458 8.49 -16.97 -32.25
CA PRO A 458 8.87 -18.21 -32.92
C PRO A 458 10.39 -18.41 -32.96
N ASP A 459 11.17 -17.32 -33.03
CA ASP A 459 12.63 -17.32 -33.02
C ASP A 459 13.12 -16.22 -32.09
N LEU A 460 13.68 -16.65 -30.96
CA LEU A 460 14.16 -15.76 -29.92
C LEU A 460 15.45 -15.03 -30.32
N ASP A 461 16.34 -15.65 -31.09
CA ASP A 461 17.58 -14.99 -31.54
C ASP A 461 17.27 -13.85 -32.52
N ALA A 462 16.34 -14.10 -33.43
CA ALA A 462 15.89 -13.07 -34.37
C ALA A 462 15.26 -11.88 -33.64
N TRP A 463 14.43 -12.12 -32.63
CA TRP A 463 13.82 -11.05 -31.84
C TRP A 463 14.87 -10.29 -31.01
N LEU A 464 15.80 -10.98 -30.35
CA LEU A 464 16.86 -10.33 -29.55
C LEU A 464 17.79 -9.47 -30.42
N ALA A 465 17.94 -9.79 -31.71
CA ALA A 465 18.70 -8.97 -32.66
C ALA A 465 17.98 -7.65 -33.03
N ASN A 466 16.64 -7.62 -32.94
CA ASN A 466 15.83 -6.43 -33.24
C ASN A 466 14.55 -6.42 -32.40
N PRO A 467 14.64 -6.10 -31.10
CA PRO A 467 13.52 -6.20 -30.18
C PRO A 467 12.47 -5.11 -30.46
N THR A 468 11.20 -5.49 -30.36
CA THR A 468 10.06 -4.58 -30.43
C THR A 468 9.48 -4.36 -29.04
N VAL A 469 9.16 -3.11 -28.70
CA VAL A 469 8.48 -2.79 -27.44
C VAL A 469 7.02 -3.26 -27.55
N PRO A 470 6.53 -4.09 -26.60
CA PRO A 470 5.14 -4.56 -26.62
C PRO A 470 4.15 -3.44 -26.25
N GLU A 471 2.86 -3.64 -26.54
CA GLU A 471 1.80 -2.70 -26.17
C GLU A 471 1.61 -2.66 -24.65
N ASP A 472 1.23 -1.50 -24.10
CA ASP A 472 0.94 -1.37 -22.68
C ASP A 472 -0.35 -2.13 -22.32
N PRO A 473 -0.30 -3.15 -21.43
CA PRO A 473 -1.45 -4.01 -21.14
C PRO A 473 -2.69 -3.33 -20.56
N ILE A 474 -2.54 -2.11 -20.02
CA ILE A 474 -3.65 -1.33 -19.45
C ILE A 474 -3.94 -0.05 -20.24
N GLY A 475 -3.31 0.12 -21.40
CA GLY A 475 -3.50 1.27 -22.29
C GLY A 475 -2.80 2.54 -21.83
N ASN A 476 -1.82 2.46 -20.91
CA ASN A 476 -1.01 3.62 -20.54
C ASN A 476 0.01 3.94 -21.64
N THR A 477 -0.07 5.13 -22.22
CA THR A 477 0.80 5.56 -23.32
C THR A 477 1.92 6.50 -22.88
N ARG A 478 2.07 6.77 -21.57
CA ARG A 478 3.09 7.69 -21.06
C ARG A 478 4.48 7.05 -21.07
N GLU A 479 5.42 7.70 -21.76
CA GLU A 479 6.82 7.32 -21.76
C GLU A 479 7.55 7.80 -20.49
N PHE A 480 8.71 7.22 -20.22
CA PHE A 480 9.61 7.73 -19.17
C PHE A 480 10.15 9.10 -19.57
N VAL A 481 10.07 10.07 -18.65
CA VAL A 481 10.56 11.43 -18.85
C VAL A 481 11.93 11.59 -18.19
N GLN A 482 11.97 11.57 -16.86
CA GLN A 482 13.19 11.80 -16.07
C GLN A 482 13.00 11.33 -14.63
N LYS A 483 14.09 10.92 -13.97
CA LYS A 483 14.12 10.78 -12.50
C LYS A 483 14.24 12.17 -11.87
N TRP A 484 13.12 12.74 -11.47
CA TRP A 484 13.08 14.13 -10.99
C TRP A 484 13.69 14.29 -9.60
N THR A 485 14.50 15.33 -9.42
CA THR A 485 14.91 15.81 -8.10
C THR A 485 14.33 17.19 -7.81
N VAL A 486 14.26 17.57 -6.53
CA VAL A 486 13.84 18.94 -6.14
C VAL A 486 14.72 19.99 -6.80
N ALA A 487 16.02 19.72 -6.99
CA ALA A 487 16.95 20.65 -7.63
C ALA A 487 16.69 20.82 -9.14
N ASP A 488 16.17 19.80 -9.82
CA ASP A 488 15.81 19.89 -11.24
C ASP A 488 14.59 20.80 -11.45
N LEU A 489 13.57 20.66 -10.59
CA LEU A 489 12.31 21.40 -10.70
C LEU A 489 12.39 22.81 -10.09
N LEU A 490 13.05 22.93 -8.93
CA LEU A 490 13.26 24.17 -8.20
C LEU A 490 14.75 24.33 -7.86
N PRO A 491 15.61 24.79 -8.79
CA PRO A 491 17.03 25.03 -8.51
C PRO A 491 17.22 26.14 -7.45
N GLU A 492 18.39 26.20 -6.83
CA GLU A 492 18.68 27.17 -5.76
C GLU A 492 18.47 28.62 -6.24
N GLY A 493 17.65 29.39 -5.51
CA GLY A 493 17.27 30.76 -5.88
C GLY A 493 16.08 30.89 -6.84
N ALA A 494 15.50 29.79 -7.35
CA ALA A 494 14.24 29.83 -8.09
C ALA A 494 13.04 30.10 -7.17
N ASP A 495 12.14 30.96 -7.65
CA ASP A 495 10.89 31.36 -7.00
C ASP A 495 9.74 30.41 -7.38
N PRO A 496 9.20 29.60 -6.46
CA PRO A 496 8.10 28.67 -6.73
C PRO A 496 6.84 29.36 -7.27
N GLU A 497 6.57 30.61 -6.87
CA GLU A 497 5.40 31.37 -7.33
C GLU A 497 5.38 31.55 -8.84
N GLN A 498 6.56 31.74 -9.45
CA GLN A 498 6.68 31.89 -10.91
C GLN A 498 6.37 30.60 -11.66
N LYS A 499 6.67 29.45 -11.05
CA LYS A 499 6.40 28.13 -11.63
C LYS A 499 4.92 27.73 -11.48
N LEU A 500 4.27 28.21 -10.42
CA LEU A 500 2.87 27.93 -10.08
C LEU A 500 1.88 28.93 -10.69
N ALA A 501 2.34 30.08 -11.19
CA ALA A 501 1.47 31.08 -11.80
C ALA A 501 0.75 30.56 -13.05
N GLY A 502 -0.58 30.67 -13.08
CA GLY A 502 -1.41 30.35 -14.26
C GLY A 502 -1.68 28.86 -14.49
N ARG A 503 -1.37 28.00 -13.50
CA ARG A 503 -1.65 26.56 -13.53
C ARG A 503 -3.15 26.26 -13.36
N SER A 504 -3.60 25.13 -13.89
CA SER A 504 -4.99 24.65 -13.90
C SER A 504 -5.21 23.61 -12.79
N PRO A 505 -6.03 23.91 -11.77
CA PRO A 505 -6.41 22.95 -10.74
C PRO A 505 -7.02 21.66 -11.30
N GLU A 506 -7.72 21.75 -12.43
CA GLU A 506 -8.38 20.61 -13.09
C GLU A 506 -7.36 19.64 -13.70
N ILE A 507 -6.30 20.18 -14.33
CA ILE A 507 -5.20 19.36 -14.86
C ILE A 507 -4.43 18.72 -13.71
N GLY A 508 -4.15 19.48 -12.64
CA GLY A 508 -3.51 18.96 -11.44
C GLY A 508 -4.31 17.86 -10.74
N GLN A 509 -5.64 17.99 -10.67
CA GLN A 509 -6.53 16.95 -10.13
C GLN A 509 -6.52 15.68 -11.01
N ARG A 510 -6.55 15.84 -12.33
CA ARG A 510 -6.43 14.70 -13.26
C ARG A 510 -5.11 13.98 -13.05
N ILE A 511 -4.00 14.72 -12.94
CA ILE A 511 -2.67 14.16 -12.67
C ILE A 511 -2.63 13.47 -11.30
N PHE A 512 -3.30 14.01 -10.29
CA PHE A 512 -3.42 13.37 -8.97
C PHE A 512 -4.08 11.98 -9.04
N THR A 513 -5.08 11.81 -9.91
CA THR A 513 -5.68 10.49 -10.17
C THR A 513 -4.80 9.61 -11.06
N GLU A 514 -4.24 10.14 -12.14
CA GLU A 514 -3.38 9.40 -13.08
C GLU A 514 -2.08 8.91 -12.43
N ALA A 515 -1.48 9.72 -11.57
CA ALA A 515 -0.32 9.37 -10.75
C ALA A 515 -0.70 8.42 -9.59
N THR A 516 -1.96 7.99 -9.49
CA THR A 516 -2.49 7.07 -8.48
C THR A 516 -2.41 7.58 -7.03
N CYS A 517 -2.12 8.86 -6.81
CA CYS A 517 -2.06 9.47 -5.48
C CYS A 517 -3.40 9.33 -4.72
N ALA A 518 -4.52 9.41 -5.45
CA ALA A 518 -5.88 9.27 -4.90
C ALA A 518 -6.19 7.89 -4.29
N GLN A 519 -5.35 6.87 -4.51
CA GLN A 519 -5.54 5.54 -3.94
C GLN A 519 -5.18 5.47 -2.46
N CYS A 520 -4.24 6.31 -2.02
CA CYS A 520 -3.73 6.32 -0.65
C CYS A 520 -4.07 7.63 0.06
N HIS A 521 -4.01 8.75 -0.66
CA HIS A 521 -4.22 10.09 -0.12
C HIS A 521 -5.61 10.61 -0.41
N ARG A 522 -6.15 11.35 0.55
CA ARG A 522 -7.43 12.04 0.40
C ARG A 522 -7.21 13.52 0.10
N SER A 523 -8.02 14.04 -0.81
CA SER A 523 -8.09 15.47 -1.13
C SER A 523 -9.12 16.22 -0.28
N ASP A 524 -9.76 15.53 0.67
CA ASP A 524 -10.57 16.10 1.75
C ASP A 524 -9.81 16.00 3.09
N SER A 525 -10.30 16.66 4.13
CA SER A 525 -9.65 16.67 5.45
C SER A 525 -9.79 15.35 6.21
N ALA A 526 -10.48 14.34 5.65
CA ALA A 526 -10.59 13.04 6.28
C ALA A 526 -9.27 12.27 6.13
N GLU A 527 -8.90 11.54 7.17
CA GLU A 527 -7.70 10.70 7.15
C GLU A 527 -7.98 9.37 6.44
N SER A 528 -7.02 8.86 5.66
CA SER A 528 -7.05 7.48 5.14
C SER A 528 -6.35 6.55 6.12
N LEU A 529 -6.59 5.24 5.99
CA LEU A 529 -5.86 4.19 6.71
C LEU A 529 -4.41 4.06 6.23
N VAL A 530 -4.17 4.33 4.95
CA VAL A 530 -2.89 4.07 4.27
C VAL A 530 -2.07 5.32 3.93
N GLY A 531 -2.66 6.52 4.06
CA GLY A 531 -1.94 7.77 3.82
C GLY A 531 -2.60 8.98 4.51
N PRO A 532 -1.83 10.04 4.83
CA PRO A 532 -2.40 11.26 5.41
C PRO A 532 -3.30 12.00 4.42
N SER A 533 -4.25 12.77 4.95
CA SER A 533 -4.92 13.81 4.18
C SER A 533 -3.86 14.78 3.62
N LEU A 534 -4.10 15.28 2.40
CA LEU A 534 -3.23 16.29 1.78
C LEU A 534 -3.78 17.72 1.94
N VAL A 535 -4.95 17.89 2.56
CA VAL A 535 -5.44 19.22 2.96
C VAL A 535 -4.52 19.77 4.07
N GLY A 536 -4.09 21.03 3.93
CA GLY A 536 -3.14 21.67 4.86
C GLY A 536 -1.73 21.08 4.81
N VAL A 537 -1.34 20.41 3.71
CA VAL A 537 0.01 19.85 3.57
C VAL A 537 1.08 20.95 3.50
N PHE A 538 0.82 22.09 2.88
CA PHE A 538 1.78 23.19 2.88
C PHE A 538 1.79 23.88 4.23
N GLU A 539 0.64 24.05 4.91
CA GLU A 539 0.61 24.57 6.29
C GLU A 539 1.46 23.72 7.25
N ARG A 540 1.36 22.38 7.18
CA ARG A 540 2.22 21.45 7.95
C ARG A 540 3.70 21.69 7.71
N TRP A 541 4.06 22.06 6.49
CA TRP A 541 5.42 22.39 6.07
C TRP A 541 5.68 23.90 5.98
N LYS A 542 4.90 24.72 6.71
CA LYS A 542 5.07 26.17 6.85
C LYS A 542 5.06 26.96 5.53
N GLY A 543 4.35 26.47 4.53
CA GLY A 543 4.24 27.06 3.20
C GLY A 543 5.43 26.77 2.29
N ASP A 544 6.32 25.83 2.62
CA ASP A 544 7.52 25.56 1.83
C ASP A 544 7.25 24.56 0.70
N ASP A 545 7.06 25.07 -0.53
CA ASP A 545 6.84 24.27 -1.74
C ASP A 545 7.97 23.26 -2.01
N ARG A 546 9.21 23.57 -1.61
CA ARG A 546 10.36 22.68 -1.85
C ARG A 546 10.30 21.45 -0.97
N ILE A 547 9.80 21.60 0.26
CA ILE A 547 9.61 20.49 1.17
C ILE A 547 8.47 19.60 0.69
N VAL A 548 7.32 20.17 0.30
CA VAL A 548 6.20 19.39 -0.24
C VAL A 548 6.62 18.62 -1.50
N LEU A 549 7.37 19.28 -2.40
CA LEU A 549 7.91 18.63 -3.58
C LEU A 549 8.91 17.51 -3.25
N ARG A 550 9.70 17.66 -2.18
CA ARG A 550 10.55 16.56 -1.67
C ARG A 550 9.71 15.38 -1.20
N GLU A 551 8.66 15.62 -0.41
CA GLU A 551 7.78 14.53 0.07
C GLU A 551 7.10 13.78 -1.10
N MET A 552 6.85 14.45 -2.22
CA MET A 552 6.30 13.83 -3.43
C MET A 552 7.32 12.98 -4.21
N LEU A 553 8.60 13.38 -4.22
CA LEU A 553 9.66 12.75 -5.02
C LEU A 553 10.46 11.70 -4.21
N ASP A 554 10.59 11.91 -2.91
CA ASP A 554 11.31 11.06 -1.96
C ASP A 554 10.45 10.85 -0.70
N PRO A 555 9.36 10.08 -0.80
CA PRO A 555 8.39 9.91 0.29
C PRO A 555 8.95 9.20 1.52
N SER A 556 10.09 8.50 1.40
CA SER A 556 10.79 7.87 2.53
C SER A 556 11.75 8.82 3.25
N ALA A 557 11.93 10.06 2.75
CA ALA A 557 12.69 11.09 3.48
C ALA A 557 12.05 11.43 4.83
N HIS A 558 10.73 11.30 4.92
CA HIS A 558 9.97 11.47 6.14
C HIS A 558 8.72 10.59 6.14
N VAL A 559 8.64 9.64 7.07
CA VAL A 559 7.47 8.77 7.26
C VAL A 559 6.79 9.13 8.57
N ASP A 560 5.53 9.55 8.48
CA ASP A 560 4.70 9.77 9.66
C ASP A 560 4.52 8.43 10.42
N PRO A 561 4.82 8.35 11.72
CA PRO A 561 4.74 7.11 12.50
C PRO A 561 3.37 6.41 12.44
N LYS A 562 2.29 7.14 12.17
CA LYS A 562 0.93 6.58 12.01
C LYS A 562 0.79 5.75 10.73
N TYR A 563 1.52 6.12 9.68
CA TYR A 563 1.48 5.50 8.36
C TYR A 563 2.72 4.63 8.09
N ALA A 564 3.62 4.52 9.08
CA ALA A 564 4.80 3.69 8.98
C ALA A 564 4.42 2.20 9.12
N VAL A 565 4.89 1.40 8.16
CA VAL A 565 4.78 -0.06 8.22
C VAL A 565 5.56 -0.57 9.42
N ARG A 566 5.01 -1.54 10.14
CA ARG A 566 5.70 -2.26 11.20
C ARG A 566 5.81 -3.75 10.86
N GLN A 567 6.93 -4.34 11.24
CA GLN A 567 7.17 -5.78 11.22
C GLN A 567 7.07 -6.30 12.64
N VAL A 568 6.09 -7.15 12.92
CA VAL A 568 5.88 -7.82 14.21
C VAL A 568 6.34 -9.26 14.11
N LEU A 569 7.42 -9.58 14.81
CA LEU A 569 7.89 -10.94 15.02
C LEU A 569 7.18 -11.52 16.23
N THR A 570 6.60 -12.71 16.11
CA THR A 570 5.95 -13.41 17.21
C THR A 570 6.85 -14.46 17.86
N MET A 571 6.48 -14.92 19.06
CA MET A 571 7.23 -15.89 19.86
C MET A 571 7.40 -17.26 19.17
N ASP A 572 6.48 -17.63 18.27
CA ASP A 572 6.55 -18.84 17.44
C ASP A 572 7.34 -18.64 16.12
N GLY A 573 7.90 -17.43 15.93
CA GLY A 573 8.77 -17.10 14.81
C GLY A 573 8.05 -16.63 13.55
N GLN A 574 6.75 -16.32 13.62
CA GLN A 574 6.03 -15.71 12.50
C GLN A 574 6.36 -14.21 12.41
N VAL A 575 6.39 -13.66 11.19
CA VAL A 575 6.58 -12.22 10.97
C VAL A 575 5.35 -11.67 10.27
N PHE A 576 4.69 -10.71 10.90
CA PHE A 576 3.56 -9.98 10.35
C PHE A 576 4.04 -8.59 9.93
N THR A 577 3.90 -8.25 8.66
CA THR A 577 4.26 -6.92 8.13
C THR A 577 2.98 -6.17 7.78
N GLY A 578 2.83 -4.92 8.22
CA GLY A 578 1.65 -4.11 7.90
C GLY A 578 1.52 -2.84 8.73
N LEU A 579 0.40 -2.13 8.58
CA LEU A 579 0.10 -0.92 9.34
C LEU A 579 -0.49 -1.27 10.70
N VAL A 580 0.01 -0.65 11.78
CA VAL A 580 -0.60 -0.81 13.10
C VAL A 580 -1.82 0.10 13.19
N VAL A 581 -3.01 -0.50 13.16
CA VAL A 581 -4.29 0.23 13.23
C VAL A 581 -4.80 0.37 14.66
N ALA A 582 -4.35 -0.49 15.57
CA ALA A 582 -4.60 -0.37 17.01
C ALA A 582 -3.49 -1.06 17.81
N GLU A 583 -3.12 -0.47 18.94
CA GLU A 583 -2.17 -1.03 19.90
C GLU A 583 -2.72 -0.80 21.31
N THR A 584 -2.86 -1.88 22.08
CA THR A 584 -3.32 -1.87 23.48
C THR A 584 -2.32 -2.60 24.36
N GLU A 585 -2.49 -2.55 25.68
CA GLU A 585 -1.66 -3.34 26.60
C GLU A 585 -1.78 -4.86 26.38
N GLU A 586 -2.90 -5.31 25.80
CA GLU A 586 -3.22 -6.73 25.61
C GLU A 586 -2.95 -7.23 24.17
N SER A 587 -2.91 -6.35 23.16
CA SER A 587 -2.79 -6.77 21.76
C SER A 587 -2.22 -5.71 20.81
N VAL A 588 -1.70 -6.17 19.68
CA VAL A 588 -1.34 -5.36 18.51
C VAL A 588 -2.20 -5.79 17.33
N SER A 589 -2.88 -4.85 16.69
CA SER A 589 -3.70 -5.10 15.50
C SER A 589 -2.99 -4.57 14.26
N ILE A 590 -2.61 -5.49 13.37
CA ILE A 590 -1.86 -5.17 12.14
C ILE A 590 -2.74 -5.39 10.93
N LEU A 591 -2.76 -4.39 10.06
CA LEU A 591 -3.37 -4.46 8.75
C LEU A 591 -2.27 -4.76 7.70
N SER A 592 -2.12 -6.04 7.37
CA SER A 592 -1.15 -6.53 6.37
C SER A 592 -1.66 -6.42 4.93
N ASP A 593 -2.97 -6.26 4.76
CA ASP A 593 -3.66 -6.05 3.48
C ASP A 593 -4.48 -4.75 3.59
N PRO A 594 -4.22 -3.73 2.74
CA PRO A 594 -4.97 -2.47 2.72
C PRO A 594 -6.49 -2.61 2.60
N GLU A 595 -6.99 -3.75 2.10
CA GLU A 595 -8.43 -4.03 1.93
C GLU A 595 -8.98 -5.07 2.89
N ALA A 596 -8.16 -5.58 3.83
CA ALA A 596 -8.64 -6.50 4.85
C ALA A 596 -9.71 -5.83 5.71
N LYS A 597 -10.86 -6.51 5.84
CA LYS A 597 -12.01 -6.03 6.63
C LYS A 597 -11.70 -5.96 8.11
N GLU A 598 -10.79 -6.80 8.58
CA GLU A 598 -10.37 -6.90 9.97
C GLU A 598 -8.84 -7.01 10.04
N PRO A 599 -8.19 -6.31 10.98
CA PRO A 599 -6.76 -6.47 11.20
C PRO A 599 -6.46 -7.80 11.87
N THR A 600 -5.26 -8.32 11.61
CA THR A 600 -4.71 -9.45 12.35
C THR A 600 -4.41 -8.99 13.77
N VAL A 601 -5.11 -9.57 14.75
CA VAL A 601 -4.90 -9.28 16.17
C VAL A 601 -3.89 -10.27 16.74
N ILE A 602 -2.78 -9.75 17.22
CA ILE A 602 -1.70 -10.51 17.84
C ILE A 602 -1.71 -10.17 19.33
N ALA A 603 -1.80 -11.17 20.19
CA ALA A 603 -1.72 -10.94 21.63
C ALA A 603 -0.37 -10.32 21.98
N ARG A 604 -0.34 -9.34 22.88
CA ARG A 604 0.91 -8.63 23.22
C ARG A 604 1.95 -9.57 23.83
N GLU A 605 1.50 -10.65 24.48
CA GLU A 605 2.35 -11.72 25.00
C GLU A 605 2.98 -12.61 23.93
N ASP A 606 2.37 -12.67 22.75
CA ASP A 606 2.87 -13.42 21.59
C ASP A 606 3.80 -12.58 20.72
N VAL A 607 3.88 -11.26 20.92
CA VAL A 607 4.81 -10.37 20.21
C VAL A 607 6.22 -10.49 20.81
N LEU A 608 7.17 -10.99 20.00
CA LEU A 608 8.59 -11.09 20.32
C LEU A 608 9.36 -9.80 20.01
N ASP A 609 9.10 -9.18 18.85
CA ASP A 609 9.70 -7.90 18.44
C ASP A 609 8.75 -7.11 17.52
N MET A 610 8.86 -5.79 17.49
CA MET A 610 8.10 -4.92 16.58
C MET A 610 8.99 -3.77 16.08
N VAL A 611 9.35 -3.80 14.80
CA VAL A 611 10.23 -2.81 14.18
C VAL A 611 9.42 -1.91 13.25
N GLN A 612 9.53 -0.60 13.41
CA GLN A 612 8.99 0.37 12.48
C GLN A 612 9.94 0.56 11.29
N SER A 613 9.40 0.57 10.08
CA SER A 613 10.14 0.86 8.85
C SER A 613 10.37 2.36 8.67
N ASP A 614 11.54 2.73 8.14
CA ASP A 614 11.87 4.08 7.68
C ASP A 614 11.44 4.32 6.20
N VAL A 615 10.84 3.31 5.57
CA VAL A 615 10.39 3.34 4.17
C VAL A 615 8.89 3.57 4.10
N SER A 616 8.48 4.49 3.22
CA SER A 616 7.08 4.85 3.00
C SER A 616 6.33 3.80 2.17
N LEU A 617 5.02 3.68 2.41
CA LEU A 617 4.10 2.96 1.52
C LEU A 617 3.82 3.73 0.22
N MET A 618 4.08 5.04 0.20
CA MET A 618 3.98 5.84 -1.02
C MET A 618 5.17 5.50 -1.92
N PRO A 619 4.93 5.06 -3.17
CA PRO A 619 6.03 4.67 -4.03
C PRO A 619 6.93 5.83 -4.43
N LYS A 620 8.22 5.57 -4.56
CA LYS A 620 9.16 6.40 -5.31
C LYS A 620 8.82 6.40 -6.81
N ALA A 621 9.38 7.38 -7.52
CA ALA A 621 9.27 7.50 -8.98
C ALA A 621 7.83 7.61 -9.52
N LEU A 622 6.85 8.04 -8.72
CA LEU A 622 5.47 8.28 -9.17
C LEU A 622 5.40 9.30 -10.31
N LEU A 623 6.30 10.29 -10.28
CA LEU A 623 6.28 11.44 -11.16
C LEU A 623 7.26 11.32 -12.36
N ASP A 624 8.00 10.22 -12.47
CA ASP A 624 9.06 10.05 -13.49
C ASP A 624 8.54 10.00 -14.95
N ARG A 625 7.24 9.71 -15.12
CA ARG A 625 6.54 9.71 -16.43
C ARG A 625 5.72 10.98 -16.67
N PHE A 626 5.86 11.97 -15.80
CA PHE A 626 5.20 13.27 -15.92
C PHE A 626 6.23 14.34 -16.28
N THR A 627 5.80 15.29 -17.10
CA THR A 627 6.62 16.44 -17.48
C THR A 627 6.75 17.43 -16.32
N GLU A 628 7.75 18.31 -16.37
CA GLU A 628 7.93 19.38 -15.38
C GLU A 628 6.64 20.19 -15.16
N ASP A 629 5.98 20.59 -16.26
CA ASP A 629 4.73 21.36 -16.19
C ASP A 629 3.64 20.59 -15.45
N GLU A 630 3.44 19.32 -15.78
CA GLU A 630 2.46 18.45 -15.12
C GLU A 630 2.72 18.29 -13.61
N ILE A 631 3.99 18.21 -13.20
CA ILE A 631 4.35 18.15 -11.78
C ILE A 631 3.97 19.47 -11.07
N PHE A 632 4.15 20.61 -11.73
CA PHE A 632 3.70 21.90 -11.19
C PHE A 632 2.18 22.08 -11.25
N GLU A 633 1.47 21.50 -12.22
CA GLU A 633 0.00 21.42 -12.21
C GLU A 633 -0.48 20.64 -10.97
N LEU A 634 0.15 19.50 -10.68
CA LEU A 634 -0.13 18.70 -9.49
C LEU A 634 0.17 19.47 -8.19
N LEU A 635 1.34 20.12 -8.10
CA LEU A 635 1.71 20.92 -6.93
C LEU A 635 0.74 22.11 -6.73
N ALA A 636 0.31 22.75 -7.81
CA ALA A 636 -0.69 23.82 -7.78
C ALA A 636 -2.06 23.31 -7.32
N TYR A 637 -2.49 22.13 -7.75
CA TYR A 637 -3.70 21.49 -7.26
C TYR A 637 -3.62 21.21 -5.76
N LEU A 638 -2.51 20.64 -5.28
CA LEU A 638 -2.30 20.38 -3.84
C LEU A 638 -2.33 21.67 -3.03
N ARG A 639 -1.77 22.76 -3.55
CA ARG A 639 -1.83 24.09 -2.92
C ARG A 639 -3.25 24.67 -2.95
N GLY A 640 -3.96 24.42 -4.03
CA GLY A 640 -5.37 24.77 -4.20
C GLY A 640 -6.30 24.08 -3.22
N LEU A 641 -5.91 22.93 -2.64
CA LEU A 641 -6.66 22.26 -1.56
C LEU A 641 -6.73 23.10 -0.28
N GLU A 642 -5.78 24.02 -0.05
CA GLU A 642 -5.74 24.87 1.16
C GLU A 642 -6.63 26.10 1.04
N SER A 643 -6.69 26.72 -0.14
CA SER A 643 -7.51 27.91 -0.38
C SER A 643 -9.02 27.65 -0.33
N GLY A 644 -9.41 26.37 -0.37
CA GLY A 644 -10.02 25.79 -1.56
C GLY A 644 -10.25 26.74 -2.75
N ALA A 645 -9.93 26.30 -3.94
CA ALA A 645 -10.42 27.01 -5.13
C ALA A 645 -10.77 26.03 -6.25
N ALA A 646 -10.73 24.73 -5.95
CA ALA A 646 -10.65 23.67 -6.94
C ALA A 646 -11.96 22.88 -7.06
N VAL A 647 -13.12 23.49 -6.83
CA VAL A 647 -14.40 22.72 -6.91
C VAL A 647 -15.53 23.37 -7.71
N ASP A 648 -15.25 24.46 -8.44
CA ASP A 648 -16.26 25.14 -9.27
C ASP A 648 -16.17 24.86 -10.79
N ALA A 649 -15.16 24.13 -11.29
CA ALA A 649 -14.96 23.97 -12.74
C ALA A 649 -15.38 22.61 -13.34
N ALA A 650 -15.70 21.61 -12.51
CA ALA A 650 -16.13 20.31 -13.00
C ALA A 650 -17.66 20.22 -13.00
N MET A 651 -18.27 20.44 -14.17
CA MET A 651 -19.49 19.78 -14.68
C MET A 651 -20.27 20.71 -15.62
N SER A 652 -19.93 20.69 -16.90
CA SER A 652 -20.90 21.06 -17.94
C SER A 652 -20.52 20.36 -19.25
N PRO A 653 -21.26 19.30 -19.67
CA PRO A 653 -21.29 18.95 -21.08
C PRO A 653 -22.15 19.97 -21.83
N ALA A 654 -21.85 20.17 -23.12
CA ALA A 654 -22.55 21.13 -23.97
C ALA A 654 -24.08 20.98 -23.87
N ALA A 655 -24.77 22.04 -23.46
CA ALA A 655 -26.22 22.11 -23.37
C ALA A 655 -26.88 22.05 -24.75
N ALA A 656 -28.08 21.45 -24.83
CA ALA A 656 -28.97 21.63 -25.98
C ALA A 656 -29.49 23.08 -26.04
N GLU A 657 -30.01 23.51 -27.20
CA GLU A 657 -30.46 24.90 -27.45
C GLU A 657 -31.58 25.41 -26.49
N ASP A 658 -32.14 24.57 -25.63
CA ASP A 658 -33.16 24.90 -24.63
C ASP A 658 -32.68 24.87 -23.17
N GLY A 659 -31.40 24.59 -22.91
CA GLY A 659 -30.82 24.58 -21.56
C GLY A 659 -31.11 23.31 -20.74
N THR A 660 -31.65 22.25 -21.34
CA THR A 660 -31.72 20.94 -20.69
C THR A 660 -30.43 20.13 -20.90
N PRO A 661 -29.96 19.39 -19.88
CA PRO A 661 -28.87 18.43 -20.04
C PRO A 661 -29.27 17.35 -21.03
N ALA A 662 -28.44 17.10 -22.04
CA ALA A 662 -28.72 16.08 -23.04
C ALA A 662 -28.75 14.69 -22.38
N MET A 663 -29.92 14.05 -22.35
CA MET A 663 -30.04 12.67 -21.89
C MET A 663 -29.21 11.74 -22.79
N PRO A 664 -28.60 10.69 -22.22
CA PRO A 664 -27.98 9.64 -23.00
C PRO A 664 -29.01 9.03 -23.96
N PRO A 665 -28.62 8.63 -25.19
CA PRO A 665 -29.54 8.04 -26.15
C PRO A 665 -30.21 6.81 -25.55
N ALA A 666 -31.49 6.64 -25.86
CA ALA A 666 -32.20 5.42 -25.52
C ALA A 666 -31.44 4.20 -26.08
N LEU A 667 -31.46 3.09 -25.34
CA LEU A 667 -30.80 1.86 -25.75
C LEU A 667 -31.22 1.45 -27.18
N PRO A 668 -30.30 0.91 -28.01
CA PRO A 668 -30.62 0.44 -29.35
C PRO A 668 -31.81 -0.54 -29.33
N GLU A 669 -32.66 -0.54 -30.37
CA GLU A 669 -33.80 -1.47 -30.47
C GLU A 669 -33.33 -2.94 -30.34
N GLY A 670 -33.70 -3.59 -29.24
CA GLY A 670 -33.21 -4.91 -28.85
C GLY A 670 -33.66 -5.35 -27.45
N LYS A 671 -33.19 -6.51 -26.96
CA LYS A 671 -33.50 -7.00 -25.61
C LYS A 671 -33.04 -5.98 -24.56
N LYS A 672 -33.94 -5.59 -23.64
CA LYS A 672 -33.60 -4.76 -22.47
C LYS A 672 -32.46 -5.42 -21.68
N PRO A 673 -31.41 -4.67 -21.29
CA PRO A 673 -30.33 -5.20 -20.47
C PRO A 673 -30.88 -5.71 -19.15
N GLN A 674 -30.41 -6.87 -18.71
CA GLN A 674 -30.87 -7.49 -17.46
C GLN A 674 -30.01 -7.10 -16.25
N ASN A 675 -28.84 -6.53 -16.49
CA ASN A 675 -27.85 -6.17 -15.47
C ASN A 675 -26.91 -5.06 -15.98
N PHE A 676 -26.18 -4.43 -15.06
CA PHE A 676 -25.27 -3.31 -15.39
C PHE A 676 -24.12 -3.71 -16.32
N LYS A 677 -23.75 -5.00 -16.40
CA LYS A 677 -22.74 -5.50 -17.35
C LYS A 677 -23.26 -5.44 -18.79
N GLU A 678 -24.49 -5.89 -19.02
CA GLU A 678 -25.16 -5.77 -20.32
C GLU A 678 -25.42 -4.32 -20.70
N LEU A 679 -25.79 -3.48 -19.72
CA LEU A 679 -25.98 -2.04 -19.95
C LEU A 679 -24.68 -1.34 -20.36
N LYS A 680 -23.56 -1.63 -19.68
CA LYS A 680 -22.22 -1.17 -20.05
C LYS A 680 -21.85 -1.60 -21.48
N ALA A 681 -22.04 -2.87 -21.80
CA ALA A 681 -21.74 -3.40 -23.13
C ALA A 681 -22.60 -2.78 -24.24
N ALA A 682 -23.87 -2.47 -23.95
CA ALA A 682 -24.77 -1.84 -24.91
C ALA A 682 -24.42 -0.37 -25.18
N LEU A 683 -23.86 0.33 -24.19
CA LEU A 683 -23.55 1.75 -24.27
C LEU A 683 -22.10 2.07 -24.68
N ALA A 684 -21.16 1.16 -24.46
CA ALA A 684 -19.76 1.34 -24.84
C ALA A 684 -19.57 1.68 -26.35
N PRO A 685 -20.28 1.03 -27.31
CA PRO A 685 -20.19 1.40 -28.73
C PRO A 685 -20.74 2.79 -29.06
N LEU A 686 -21.55 3.37 -28.15
CA LEU A 686 -22.12 4.71 -28.29
C LEU A 686 -21.25 5.79 -27.61
N GLY A 687 -20.10 5.41 -27.05
CA GLY A 687 -19.16 6.32 -26.39
C GLY A 687 -19.55 6.74 -24.98
N TYR A 688 -20.50 6.05 -24.35
CA TYR A 688 -20.92 6.33 -22.98
C TYR A 688 -20.27 5.35 -21.99
N GLU A 689 -19.72 5.90 -20.92
CA GLU A 689 -19.16 5.13 -19.81
C GLU A 689 -20.16 5.04 -18.66
N VAL A 690 -20.46 3.82 -18.18
CA VAL A 690 -21.37 3.60 -17.06
C VAL A 690 -20.57 3.38 -15.77
N VAL A 691 -20.43 4.44 -14.97
CA VAL A 691 -19.64 4.46 -13.72
C VAL A 691 -20.42 5.11 -12.59
N ARG A 692 -20.14 4.72 -11.33
CA ARG A 692 -20.69 5.47 -10.20
C ARG A 692 -19.88 6.75 -10.03
N PRO A 693 -20.54 7.92 -9.87
CA PRO A 693 -19.84 9.11 -9.44
C PRO A 693 -19.17 8.85 -8.10
N ASN A 694 -17.95 9.33 -7.92
CA ASN A 694 -17.28 9.34 -6.64
C ASN A 694 -17.08 10.81 -6.23
N LEU A 695 -18.10 11.39 -5.59
CA LEU A 695 -18.07 12.80 -5.24
C LEU A 695 -17.36 12.98 -3.89
N SER A 696 -16.40 13.90 -3.87
CA SER A 696 -15.79 14.41 -2.65
C SER A 696 -16.49 15.71 -2.25
N PRO A 697 -16.46 16.10 -0.95
CA PRO A 697 -17.03 17.37 -0.53
C PRO A 697 -16.42 18.53 -1.29
N ALA A 698 -17.28 19.35 -1.90
CA ALA A 698 -16.86 20.59 -2.49
C ALA A 698 -16.34 21.53 -1.40
N GLN A 699 -15.50 22.48 -1.77
CA GLN A 699 -14.85 23.34 -0.82
C GLN A 699 -15.89 24.10 0.01
N GLY A 700 -15.67 24.06 1.34
CA GLY A 700 -16.53 24.68 2.32
C GLY A 700 -17.81 23.92 2.60
N VAL A 701 -18.15 22.87 1.83
CA VAL A 701 -19.16 21.90 2.28
C VAL A 701 -18.65 21.25 3.56
N THR A 702 -19.36 21.45 4.67
CA THR A 702 -19.02 20.85 5.96
C THR A 702 -19.81 19.56 6.15
N GLU A 703 -19.12 18.47 6.46
CA GLU A 703 -19.75 17.19 6.81
C GLU A 703 -19.82 17.03 8.34
N GLN A 704 -21.00 16.72 8.87
CA GLN A 704 -21.18 16.23 10.24
C GLN A 704 -21.77 14.82 10.19
N LEU A 705 -20.92 13.83 10.42
CA LEU A 705 -21.27 12.43 10.25
C LEU A 705 -21.70 11.78 11.58
N GLY A 706 -22.66 10.88 11.51
CA GLY A 706 -23.06 10.01 12.62
C GLY A 706 -23.85 10.72 13.72
N VAL A 707 -24.55 11.81 13.41
CA VAL A 707 -25.39 12.56 14.34
C VAL A 707 -26.58 11.70 14.75
N THR A 708 -26.66 11.31 16.02
CA THR A 708 -27.80 10.56 16.54
C THR A 708 -29.03 11.47 16.65
N PHE A 709 -30.09 11.15 15.91
CA PHE A 709 -31.35 11.90 15.96
C PHE A 709 -32.44 11.19 16.80
N ALA A 710 -32.29 9.89 17.03
CA ALA A 710 -33.25 9.11 17.81
C ALA A 710 -32.62 7.87 18.44
N GLU A 711 -32.98 7.61 19.69
CA GLU A 711 -32.74 6.33 20.35
C GLU A 711 -34.00 5.44 20.24
N ARG A 712 -33.80 4.16 19.91
CA ARG A 712 -34.84 3.14 19.85
C ARG A 712 -34.35 1.89 20.58
N GLU A 713 -35.27 1.01 20.97
CA GLU A 713 -34.91 -0.31 21.54
C GLU A 713 -34.01 -1.13 20.60
N THR A 714 -34.11 -0.86 19.31
CA THR A 714 -33.37 -1.55 18.24
C THR A 714 -32.01 -0.92 17.94
N GLY A 715 -31.62 0.12 18.67
CA GLY A 715 -30.36 0.87 18.49
C GLY A 715 -30.57 2.35 18.13
N ALA A 716 -29.46 3.09 18.16
CA ALA A 716 -29.41 4.50 17.79
C ALA A 716 -29.59 4.68 16.28
N LEU A 717 -30.47 5.62 15.88
CA LEU A 717 -30.65 6.06 14.50
C LEU A 717 -29.87 7.34 14.26
N LYS A 718 -29.11 7.35 13.17
CA LYS A 718 -28.15 8.41 12.86
C LYS A 718 -28.45 9.08 11.52
N LEU A 719 -27.94 10.29 11.38
CA LEU A 719 -27.92 11.03 10.14
C LEU A 719 -26.52 11.61 9.88
N ASP A 720 -26.24 11.88 8.62
CA ASP A 720 -25.05 12.62 8.18
C ASP A 720 -25.54 13.93 7.55
N LEU A 721 -25.01 15.07 8.00
CA LEU A 721 -25.39 16.41 7.57
C LEU A 721 -24.28 17.02 6.72
N TYR A 722 -24.67 17.69 5.64
CA TYR A 722 -23.82 18.30 4.62
C TYR A 722 -24.24 19.76 4.47
N LEU A 723 -23.47 20.68 5.02
CA LEU A 723 -23.79 22.10 5.06
C LEU A 723 -23.04 22.84 3.94
N PRO A 724 -23.70 23.73 3.18
CA PRO A 724 -23.02 24.48 2.13
C PRO A 724 -22.14 25.55 2.77
N GLY A 725 -20.88 25.66 2.35
CA GLY A 725 -19.94 26.66 2.87
C GLY A 725 -20.08 28.03 2.21
N PRO A 726 -19.02 28.59 1.57
CA PRO A 726 -19.06 29.89 0.91
C PRO A 726 -20.04 29.95 -0.28
N ASN A 727 -20.57 28.79 -0.72
CA ASN A 727 -21.55 28.66 -1.79
C ASN A 727 -23.00 28.96 -1.33
N ALA A 728 -23.23 29.12 -0.03
CA ALA A 728 -24.48 29.71 0.45
C ALA A 728 -24.56 31.19 0.01
N LYS A 729 -25.72 31.64 -0.45
CA LYS A 729 -25.90 33.06 -0.82
C LYS A 729 -25.62 33.94 0.41
N PRO A 730 -24.70 34.91 0.32
CA PRO A 730 -24.37 35.75 1.46
C PRO A 730 -25.62 36.45 2.02
N GLY A 731 -25.94 36.16 3.29
CA GLY A 731 -27.09 36.74 4.00
C GLY A 731 -28.40 35.94 3.91
N GLU A 732 -28.41 34.73 3.35
CA GLU A 732 -29.58 33.85 3.29
C GLU A 732 -29.24 32.45 3.85
N GLU A 733 -30.04 31.93 4.79
CA GLU A 733 -29.88 30.57 5.31
C GLU A 733 -30.32 29.55 4.25
N PRO A 734 -29.51 28.56 3.85
CA PRO A 734 -29.83 27.62 2.78
C PRO A 734 -31.04 26.74 3.12
N PRO A 735 -31.83 26.28 2.13
CA PRO A 735 -32.85 25.28 2.36
C PRO A 735 -32.22 23.89 2.61
N LEU A 736 -32.92 23.04 3.37
CA LEU A 736 -32.46 21.69 3.74
C LEU A 736 -33.14 20.61 2.88
N VAL A 737 -32.35 19.69 2.31
CA VAL A 737 -32.82 18.52 1.57
C VAL A 737 -32.54 17.24 2.35
N VAL A 738 -33.59 16.54 2.78
CA VAL A 738 -33.48 15.26 3.49
C VAL A 738 -33.48 14.12 2.48
N LEU A 739 -32.44 13.30 2.47
CA LEU A 739 -32.25 12.17 1.56
C LEU A 739 -32.52 10.84 2.25
N ILE A 740 -33.45 10.07 1.66
CA ILE A 740 -33.90 8.78 2.18
C ILE A 740 -33.42 7.66 1.26
N HIS A 741 -32.56 6.79 1.78
CA HIS A 741 -31.97 5.71 1.00
C HIS A 741 -32.99 4.65 0.57
N GLY A 742 -32.71 3.99 -0.55
CA GLY A 742 -33.48 2.84 -1.04
C GLY A 742 -33.09 1.51 -0.36
N GLY A 743 -33.43 0.39 -1.00
CA GLY A 743 -33.06 -0.96 -0.52
C GLY A 743 -34.22 -1.85 -0.09
N GLY A 744 -35.43 -1.61 -0.62
CA GLY A 744 -36.59 -2.48 -0.41
C GLY A 744 -37.03 -2.58 1.06
N TRP A 745 -36.79 -1.53 1.85
CA TRP A 745 -36.98 -1.46 3.31
C TRP A 745 -36.18 -2.48 4.12
N ARG A 746 -35.44 -3.40 3.48
CA ARG A 746 -34.78 -4.55 4.12
C ARG A 746 -33.29 -4.33 4.35
N LYS A 747 -32.65 -3.47 3.56
CA LYS A 747 -31.21 -3.17 3.59
C LYS A 747 -30.98 -1.70 3.23
N GLY A 748 -29.77 -1.22 3.50
CA GLY A 748 -29.36 0.16 3.24
C GLY A 748 -29.03 0.90 4.53
N GLU A 749 -28.36 2.04 4.37
CA GLU A 749 -27.97 2.98 5.42
C GLU A 749 -27.78 4.37 4.81
N ARG A 750 -27.72 5.40 5.66
CA ARG A 750 -27.59 6.81 5.27
C ARG A 750 -26.49 7.12 4.24
N GLY A 751 -25.34 6.43 4.34
CA GLY A 751 -24.20 6.62 3.42
C GLY A 751 -24.52 6.31 1.96
N GLY A 752 -25.59 5.56 1.68
CA GLY A 752 -26.02 5.24 0.31
C GLY A 752 -26.46 6.45 -0.53
N GLU A 753 -26.79 7.58 0.10
CA GLU A 753 -27.22 8.82 -0.58
C GLU A 753 -26.15 9.93 -0.56
N ARG A 754 -24.94 9.64 -0.04
CA ARG A 754 -23.85 10.64 0.14
C ARG A 754 -23.54 11.45 -1.12
N ASN A 755 -23.43 10.80 -2.29
CA ASN A 755 -23.13 11.52 -3.53
C ASN A 755 -24.18 12.58 -3.87
N LYS A 756 -25.47 12.30 -3.68
CA LYS A 756 -26.52 13.30 -3.95
C LYS A 756 -26.47 14.43 -2.92
N ALA A 757 -26.18 14.09 -1.66
CA ALA A 757 -26.03 15.08 -0.59
C ALA A 757 -24.87 16.04 -0.88
N LEU A 758 -23.72 15.53 -1.31
CA LEU A 758 -22.57 16.34 -1.70
C LEU A 758 -22.84 17.20 -2.94
N TRP A 759 -23.51 16.63 -3.93
CA TRP A 759 -23.85 17.36 -5.15
C TRP A 759 -24.79 18.55 -4.86
N LEU A 760 -25.76 18.35 -3.96
CA LEU A 760 -26.68 19.39 -3.50
C LEU A 760 -25.97 20.42 -2.61
N ALA A 761 -25.12 19.96 -1.68
CA ALA A 761 -24.38 20.86 -0.81
C ALA A 761 -23.41 21.77 -1.57
N ALA A 762 -22.78 21.26 -2.63
CA ALA A 762 -21.97 22.06 -3.54
C ALA A 762 -22.76 23.21 -4.20
N ARG A 763 -24.09 23.08 -4.33
CA ARG A 763 -24.99 24.04 -4.98
C ARG A 763 -25.78 24.92 -4.01
N GLY A 764 -25.34 24.99 -2.76
CA GLY A 764 -25.92 25.91 -1.78
C GLY A 764 -27.12 25.34 -1.02
N TYR A 765 -27.33 24.03 -1.03
CA TYR A 765 -28.32 23.35 -0.19
C TYR A 765 -27.68 22.83 1.09
N ALA A 766 -28.36 22.89 2.22
CA ALA A 766 -28.07 21.94 3.27
C ALA A 766 -28.63 20.58 2.83
N ALA A 767 -27.95 19.49 3.11
CA ALA A 767 -28.42 18.14 2.80
C ALA A 767 -28.21 17.21 4.00
N ALA A 768 -29.18 16.33 4.28
CA ALA A 768 -29.08 15.36 5.37
C ALA A 768 -29.46 13.97 4.89
N THR A 769 -28.55 13.00 5.00
CA THR A 769 -28.85 11.59 4.73
C THR A 769 -29.21 10.89 6.03
N ILE A 770 -30.30 10.12 6.07
CA ILE A 770 -30.86 9.57 7.32
C ILE A 770 -30.95 8.05 7.33
N ASP A 771 -30.76 7.44 8.49
CA ASP A 771 -31.11 6.05 8.76
C ASP A 771 -32.61 5.91 9.09
N TYR A 772 -33.19 4.72 8.84
CA TYR A 772 -34.51 4.33 9.35
C TYR A 772 -34.51 2.84 9.73
N ARG A 773 -35.37 2.43 10.68
CA ARG A 773 -35.46 1.01 11.06
C ARG A 773 -35.90 0.14 9.87
N LEU A 774 -35.08 -0.85 9.53
CA LEU A 774 -35.33 -1.78 8.45
C LEU A 774 -36.43 -2.80 8.81
N ALA A 775 -37.13 -3.31 7.79
CA ALA A 775 -38.26 -4.24 7.88
C ALA A 775 -37.94 -5.55 8.63
N GLY A 776 -36.66 -5.96 8.68
CA GLY A 776 -36.21 -7.11 9.46
C GLY A 776 -36.20 -6.86 10.97
N THR A 777 -36.12 -5.58 11.36
CA THR A 777 -35.99 -5.12 12.73
C THR A 777 -37.32 -4.57 13.26
N ALA A 778 -38.03 -3.78 12.47
CA ALA A 778 -39.35 -3.25 12.81
C ALA A 778 -40.26 -3.16 11.57
N LYS A 779 -41.55 -3.43 11.74
CA LYS A 779 -42.55 -3.36 10.67
C LYS A 779 -43.07 -1.93 10.51
N PHE A 780 -43.70 -1.63 9.37
CA PHE A 780 -44.47 -0.40 9.21
C PHE A 780 -45.47 -0.24 10.39
N PRO A 781 -45.61 0.97 10.97
CA PRO A 781 -45.14 2.28 10.49
C PRO A 781 -43.74 2.72 10.97
N ALA A 782 -42.94 1.85 11.60
CA ALA A 782 -41.68 2.24 12.25
C ALA A 782 -40.73 3.08 11.38
N ALA A 783 -40.54 2.70 10.11
CA ALA A 783 -39.64 3.42 9.21
C ALA A 783 -40.10 4.85 8.91
N ILE A 784 -41.41 5.09 8.76
CA ILE A 784 -41.93 6.44 8.50
C ILE A 784 -41.96 7.29 9.78
N GLU A 785 -42.15 6.68 10.94
CA GLU A 785 -41.98 7.36 12.23
C GLU A 785 -40.53 7.86 12.41
N ASP A 786 -39.56 7.05 11.99
CA ASP A 786 -38.15 7.43 12.07
C ASP A 786 -37.80 8.57 11.10
N VAL A 787 -38.32 8.51 9.87
CA VAL A 787 -38.17 9.60 8.89
C VAL A 787 -38.78 10.91 9.42
N ARG A 788 -39.98 10.86 10.02
CA ARG A 788 -40.60 12.04 10.64
C ARG A 788 -39.75 12.56 11.80
N ALA A 789 -39.27 11.67 12.67
CA ALA A 789 -38.40 12.05 13.78
C ALA A 789 -37.09 12.71 13.29
N ALA A 790 -36.51 12.25 12.19
CA ALA A 790 -35.33 12.87 11.59
C ALA A 790 -35.61 14.30 11.10
N VAL A 791 -36.74 14.52 10.41
CA VAL A 791 -37.15 15.87 9.99
C VAL A 791 -37.40 16.79 11.18
N GLN A 792 -38.09 16.31 12.21
CA GLN A 792 -38.35 17.09 13.43
C GLN A 792 -37.06 17.44 14.16
N PHE A 793 -36.14 16.49 14.28
CA PHE A 793 -34.82 16.72 14.85
C PHE A 793 -34.05 17.77 14.05
N LEU A 794 -33.97 17.63 12.73
CA LEU A 794 -33.28 18.58 11.87
C LEU A 794 -33.91 19.98 11.95
N ARG A 795 -35.25 20.08 11.97
CA ARG A 795 -35.93 21.37 12.15
C ARG A 795 -35.63 22.00 13.51
N SER A 796 -35.59 21.20 14.58
CA SER A 796 -35.20 21.69 15.92
C SER A 796 -33.77 22.21 16.00
N LYS A 797 -32.92 21.81 15.05
CA LYS A 797 -31.50 22.12 14.99
C LYS A 797 -31.14 23.14 13.92
N ALA A 798 -32.13 23.71 13.23
CA ALA A 798 -31.93 24.68 12.15
C ALA A 798 -31.04 25.86 12.56
N GLY A 799 -31.34 26.52 13.68
CA GLY A 799 -30.51 27.62 14.20
C GLY A 799 -29.12 27.21 14.70
N GLU A 800 -28.91 25.93 15.04
CA GLU A 800 -27.58 25.41 15.43
C GLU A 800 -26.71 25.15 14.20
N TYR A 801 -27.31 24.63 13.12
CA TYR A 801 -26.60 24.21 11.92
C TYR A 801 -26.66 25.22 10.77
N GLY A 802 -27.39 26.33 10.92
CA GLY A 802 -27.37 27.46 10.00
C GLY A 802 -28.06 27.21 8.67
N TYR A 803 -29.19 26.48 8.68
CA TYR A 803 -30.09 26.33 7.53
C TYR A 803 -31.52 26.75 7.92
N ASP A 804 -32.34 27.03 6.91
CA ASP A 804 -33.68 27.59 7.09
C ASP A 804 -34.68 26.54 7.62
N GLU A 805 -35.35 26.83 8.74
CA GLU A 805 -36.29 25.92 9.41
C GLU A 805 -37.60 25.68 8.66
N ASP A 806 -37.96 26.59 7.75
CA ASP A 806 -39.21 26.60 6.99
C ASP A 806 -39.04 26.06 5.56
N ARG A 807 -37.80 25.85 5.08
CA ARG A 807 -37.53 25.40 3.71
C ARG A 807 -36.92 24.00 3.66
N PHE A 808 -37.75 22.99 3.89
CA PHE A 808 -37.36 21.58 3.83
C PHE A 808 -37.85 20.93 2.54
N ALA A 809 -36.98 20.16 1.88
CA ALA A 809 -37.34 19.25 0.81
C ALA A 809 -36.97 17.82 1.19
N VAL A 810 -37.62 16.83 0.56
CA VAL A 810 -37.26 15.42 0.71
C VAL A 810 -36.94 14.80 -0.64
N VAL A 811 -35.88 14.00 -0.71
CA VAL A 811 -35.50 13.21 -1.88
C VAL A 811 -35.42 11.76 -1.44
N GLY A 812 -36.17 10.87 -2.09
CA GLY A 812 -36.10 9.45 -1.81
C GLY A 812 -35.87 8.63 -3.07
N SER A 813 -35.17 7.50 -2.93
CA SER A 813 -34.97 6.54 -4.02
C SER A 813 -35.57 5.17 -3.69
N SER A 814 -36.28 4.53 -4.63
CA SER A 814 -36.89 3.20 -4.46
C SER A 814 -37.77 3.10 -3.18
N ALA A 815 -37.43 2.23 -2.22
CA ALA A 815 -38.11 2.17 -0.91
C ALA A 815 -38.09 3.50 -0.13
N GLY A 816 -37.02 4.29 -0.25
CA GLY A 816 -36.93 5.63 0.31
C GLY A 816 -37.82 6.63 -0.43
N ALA A 817 -38.05 6.44 -1.73
CA ALA A 817 -39.00 7.25 -2.51
C ALA A 817 -40.45 7.03 -2.05
N HIS A 818 -40.81 5.81 -1.68
CA HIS A 818 -42.08 5.53 -1.01
C HIS A 818 -42.20 6.28 0.32
N LEU A 819 -41.15 6.27 1.16
CA LEU A 819 -41.15 6.99 2.44
C LEU A 819 -41.17 8.52 2.25
N ALA A 820 -40.49 9.04 1.22
CA ALA A 820 -40.51 10.45 0.85
C ALA A 820 -41.92 10.89 0.39
N ALA A 821 -42.56 10.08 -0.44
CA ALA A 821 -43.94 10.32 -0.89
C ALA A 821 -44.92 10.26 0.30
N LEU A 822 -44.78 9.28 1.20
CA LEU A 822 -45.57 9.21 2.43
C LEU A 822 -45.35 10.42 3.32
N LEU A 823 -44.10 10.84 3.56
CA LEU A 823 -43.81 12.02 4.37
C LEU A 823 -44.47 13.28 3.79
N ALA A 824 -44.42 13.43 2.46
CA ALA A 824 -44.97 14.59 1.76
C ALA A 824 -46.50 14.62 1.74
N THR A 825 -47.18 13.47 1.72
CA THR A 825 -48.66 13.44 1.73
C THR A 825 -49.27 13.25 3.11
N MET A 826 -48.55 12.65 4.06
CA MET A 826 -49.07 12.28 5.36
C MET A 826 -49.07 13.47 6.33
N ASN A 827 -50.21 14.16 6.36
CA ASN A 827 -50.50 15.26 7.28
C ASN A 827 -51.60 14.86 8.29
N PRO A 828 -51.31 14.00 9.29
CA PRO A 828 -52.32 13.56 10.25
C PRO A 828 -52.77 14.73 11.12
N PRO A 829 -54.05 14.81 11.53
CA PRO A 829 -54.54 15.84 12.44
C PRO A 829 -53.70 15.89 13.73
N ALA A 830 -53.52 17.07 14.32
CA ALA A 830 -52.68 17.29 15.50
C ALA A 830 -53.01 16.37 16.70
N GLU A 831 -54.25 15.86 16.76
CA GLU A 831 -54.77 14.96 17.79
C GLU A 831 -54.17 13.54 17.70
N GLU A 832 -53.79 13.10 16.49
CA GLU A 832 -53.16 11.80 16.20
C GLU A 832 -51.62 11.86 16.26
N GLN A 833 -51.04 13.05 16.44
CA GLN A 833 -49.60 13.27 16.57
C GLN A 833 -49.07 13.07 18.02
N LYS A 834 -49.93 12.63 18.95
CA LYS A 834 -49.57 12.39 20.36
C LYS A 834 -48.64 11.19 20.52
N GLY A 835 -47.39 11.45 20.90
CA GLY A 835 -46.41 10.42 21.29
C GLY A 835 -45.08 10.43 20.52
N LEU A 836 -44.95 11.27 19.49
CA LEU A 836 -43.72 11.47 18.73
C LEU A 836 -43.29 12.94 18.86
N VAL A 837 -42.32 13.18 19.76
CA VAL A 837 -41.52 14.40 19.97
C VAL A 837 -42.32 15.72 19.88
N ASP A 838 -42.58 16.28 21.06
CA ASP A 838 -43.39 17.46 21.30
C ASP A 838 -43.12 18.65 20.35
N ALA A 839 -44.20 19.20 19.79
CA ALA A 839 -44.35 20.55 19.22
C ALA A 839 -43.65 20.93 17.88
N ILE A 840 -42.83 20.07 17.25
CA ILE A 840 -42.11 20.43 16.00
C ILE A 840 -42.70 19.71 14.79
N SER A 841 -43.01 20.46 13.73
CA SER A 841 -43.59 19.93 12.50
C SER A 841 -42.65 18.94 11.79
N ALA A 842 -43.21 17.96 11.09
CA ALA A 842 -42.49 17.07 10.17
C ALA A 842 -42.81 17.34 8.68
N GLN A 843 -43.57 18.40 8.38
CA GLN A 843 -43.95 18.73 7.00
C GLN A 843 -42.75 19.21 6.18
N VAL A 844 -42.81 19.02 4.87
CA VAL A 844 -41.80 19.42 3.89
C VAL A 844 -42.48 20.19 2.74
N GLN A 845 -41.74 21.11 2.13
CA GLN A 845 -42.22 22.08 1.15
C GLN A 845 -41.99 21.62 -0.31
N ALA A 846 -41.19 20.58 -0.54
CA ALA A 846 -41.02 19.93 -1.85
C ALA A 846 -40.63 18.45 -1.69
N ALA A 847 -41.02 17.60 -2.65
CA ALA A 847 -40.66 16.18 -2.64
C ALA A 847 -40.17 15.67 -3.99
N VAL A 848 -39.11 14.87 -3.99
CA VAL A 848 -38.60 14.14 -5.16
C VAL A 848 -38.72 12.64 -4.90
N VAL A 849 -39.42 11.96 -5.80
CA VAL A 849 -39.74 10.53 -5.68
C VAL A 849 -39.10 9.79 -6.86
N ILE A 850 -38.00 9.09 -6.61
CA ILE A 850 -37.22 8.39 -7.65
C ILE A 850 -37.54 6.90 -7.64
N ALA A 851 -38.24 6.43 -8.68
CA ALA A 851 -38.59 5.02 -8.91
C ALA A 851 -39.22 4.30 -7.70
N GLY A 852 -40.08 5.00 -6.96
CA GLY A 852 -40.70 4.49 -5.74
C GLY A 852 -42.01 3.73 -5.98
N PRO A 853 -42.31 2.68 -5.20
CA PRO A 853 -43.64 2.07 -5.18
C PRO A 853 -44.60 2.96 -4.39
N THR A 854 -45.41 3.77 -5.08
CA THR A 854 -46.34 4.73 -4.42
C THR A 854 -47.78 4.22 -4.28
N ASP A 855 -48.04 2.98 -4.68
CA ASP A 855 -49.31 2.28 -4.51
C ASP A 855 -49.05 0.85 -4.04
N THR A 856 -49.16 0.68 -2.72
CA THR A 856 -49.01 -0.61 -2.05
C THR A 856 -50.22 -1.51 -2.28
N GLU A 857 -51.37 -0.99 -2.71
CA GLU A 857 -52.58 -1.76 -3.05
C GLU A 857 -52.61 -2.18 -4.52
N SER A 858 -51.63 -1.77 -5.32
CA SER A 858 -51.53 -2.17 -6.71
C SER A 858 -51.54 -3.69 -6.86
N LYS A 859 -52.10 -4.19 -7.98
CA LYS A 859 -52.10 -5.63 -8.29
C LYS A 859 -50.69 -6.23 -8.18
N GLN A 860 -49.67 -5.50 -8.62
CA GLN A 860 -48.28 -5.91 -8.53
C GLN A 860 -47.81 -6.08 -7.08
N ALA A 861 -48.15 -5.14 -6.20
CA ALA A 861 -47.79 -5.20 -4.77
C ALA A 861 -48.55 -6.34 -4.05
N ILE A 862 -49.85 -6.47 -4.30
CA ILE A 862 -50.69 -7.56 -3.74
C ILE A 862 -50.14 -8.92 -4.18
N ASP A 863 -49.92 -9.14 -5.48
CA ASP A 863 -49.39 -10.41 -5.99
C ASP A 863 -47.98 -10.67 -5.46
N SER A 864 -47.14 -9.64 -5.39
CA SER A 864 -45.79 -9.74 -4.83
C SER A 864 -45.84 -10.14 -3.37
N SER A 865 -46.78 -9.63 -2.57
CA SER A 865 -46.90 -9.93 -1.14
C SER A 865 -47.15 -11.40 -0.84
N ARG A 866 -47.76 -12.15 -1.77
CA ARG A 866 -48.07 -13.58 -1.61
C ARG A 866 -46.80 -14.44 -1.54
N ARG A 867 -45.67 -13.95 -2.04
CA ARG A 867 -44.37 -14.64 -1.94
C ARG A 867 -43.80 -14.52 -0.52
N PRO A 868 -43.31 -15.62 0.10
CA PRO A 868 -42.77 -15.59 1.46
C PRO A 868 -41.59 -14.62 1.67
N ASP A 869 -40.79 -14.40 0.64
CA ASP A 869 -39.58 -13.55 0.63
C ASP A 869 -39.85 -12.10 0.19
N SER A 870 -41.12 -11.73 0.03
CA SER A 870 -41.51 -10.41 -0.47
C SER A 870 -41.15 -9.27 0.48
N ASN A 871 -40.55 -8.21 -0.07
CA ASN A 871 -40.27 -6.99 0.68
C ASN A 871 -41.55 -6.32 1.19
N TYR A 872 -42.67 -6.36 0.44
CA TYR A 872 -43.97 -5.84 0.90
C TYR A 872 -44.47 -6.60 2.13
N ARG A 873 -44.44 -7.95 2.07
CA ARG A 873 -44.87 -8.79 3.18
C ARG A 873 -43.99 -8.58 4.41
N LEU A 874 -42.67 -8.50 4.20
CA LEU A 874 -41.71 -8.27 5.27
C LEU A 874 -41.91 -6.89 5.91
N PHE A 875 -42.15 -5.85 5.13
CA PHE A 875 -42.29 -4.48 5.61
C PHE A 875 -43.64 -4.23 6.30
N LEU A 876 -44.74 -4.67 5.69
CA LEU A 876 -46.10 -4.42 6.17
C LEU A 876 -46.57 -5.42 7.23
N GLY A 877 -45.78 -6.48 7.49
CA GLY A 877 -46.07 -7.46 8.54
C GLY A 877 -47.04 -8.56 8.14
N GLY A 878 -47.47 -8.61 6.89
CA GLY A 878 -48.40 -9.62 6.36
C GLY A 878 -48.68 -9.44 4.87
N THR A 879 -49.44 -10.36 4.30
CA THR A 879 -50.03 -10.24 2.96
C THR A 879 -51.18 -9.22 2.96
N PHE A 880 -51.59 -8.74 1.80
CA PHE A 880 -52.74 -7.83 1.70
C PHE A 880 -54.02 -8.44 2.30
N ASP A 881 -54.21 -9.75 2.15
CA ASP A 881 -55.38 -10.46 2.71
C ASP A 881 -55.34 -10.54 4.26
N GLU A 882 -54.16 -10.44 4.87
CA GLU A 882 -53.96 -10.52 6.32
C GLU A 882 -53.99 -9.15 7.01
N VAL A 883 -53.40 -8.12 6.38
CA VAL A 883 -53.24 -6.77 6.98
C VAL A 883 -53.65 -5.64 6.01
N PRO A 884 -54.86 -5.65 5.43
CA PRO A 884 -55.26 -4.71 4.36
C PRO A 884 -55.14 -3.24 4.79
N GLU A 885 -55.43 -2.94 6.06
CA GLU A 885 -55.32 -1.59 6.62
C GLU A 885 -53.88 -1.04 6.58
N GLN A 886 -52.87 -1.90 6.77
CA GLN A 886 -51.46 -1.50 6.67
C GLN A 886 -51.06 -1.16 5.24
N TYR A 887 -51.60 -1.90 4.27
CA TYR A 887 -51.37 -1.61 2.85
C TYR A 887 -52.02 -0.27 2.48
N THR A 888 -53.24 0.01 2.91
CA THR A 888 -53.87 1.33 2.69
C THR A 888 -53.11 2.46 3.38
N ALA A 889 -52.74 2.29 4.66
CA ALA A 889 -51.99 3.31 5.41
C ALA A 889 -50.60 3.59 4.82
N ALA A 890 -49.98 2.60 4.17
CA ALA A 890 -48.70 2.74 3.50
C ALA A 890 -48.81 3.31 2.06
N SER A 891 -50.01 3.59 1.53
CA SER A 891 -50.14 4.21 0.21
C SER A 891 -50.13 5.75 0.31
N PRO A 892 -49.12 6.48 -0.23
CA PRO A 892 -49.10 7.95 -0.22
C PRO A 892 -50.38 8.62 -0.71
N ALA A 893 -51.03 8.06 -1.73
CA ALA A 893 -52.26 8.61 -2.31
C ALA A 893 -53.46 8.59 -1.34
N HIS A 894 -53.42 7.72 -0.31
CA HIS A 894 -54.43 7.66 0.75
C HIS A 894 -54.48 8.96 1.55
N TRP A 895 -53.30 9.55 1.82
CA TRP A 895 -53.15 10.73 2.65
C TRP A 895 -53.17 12.06 1.89
N ALA A 896 -53.03 12.03 0.56
CA ALA A 896 -52.89 13.24 -0.25
C ALA A 896 -54.10 14.18 -0.17
N THR A 897 -53.84 15.44 0.22
CA THR A 897 -54.77 16.58 0.19
C THR A 897 -54.28 17.65 -0.79
N ALA A 898 -55.05 18.74 -0.96
CA ALA A 898 -54.63 19.89 -1.78
C ALA A 898 -53.44 20.66 -1.18
N ASP A 899 -53.11 20.40 0.09
CA ASP A 899 -52.00 21.02 0.82
C ASP A 899 -50.67 20.26 0.63
N ALA A 900 -50.68 19.13 -0.09
CA ALA A 900 -49.45 18.41 -0.37
C ALA A 900 -48.47 19.29 -1.17
N PRO A 901 -47.16 19.20 -0.90
CA PRO A 901 -46.16 20.04 -1.56
C PRO A 901 -46.01 19.66 -3.04
N PRO A 902 -45.47 20.55 -3.88
CA PRO A 902 -45.05 20.21 -5.23
C PRO A 902 -44.15 18.97 -5.24
N MET A 903 -44.32 18.10 -6.25
CA MET A 903 -43.56 16.86 -6.37
C MET A 903 -42.88 16.71 -7.73
N LEU A 904 -41.66 16.18 -7.73
CA LEU A 904 -40.98 15.66 -8.93
C LEU A 904 -41.01 14.12 -8.89
N LEU A 905 -41.64 13.52 -9.89
CA LEU A 905 -41.73 12.07 -10.06
C LEU A 905 -40.74 11.61 -11.13
N ILE A 906 -39.72 10.85 -10.72
CA ILE A 906 -38.69 10.32 -11.62
C ILE A 906 -38.93 8.82 -11.85
N GLY A 907 -39.35 8.45 -13.06
CA GLY A 907 -39.65 7.07 -13.45
C GLY A 907 -38.55 6.42 -14.27
N GLU A 908 -38.54 5.09 -14.31
CA GLU A 908 -37.61 4.28 -15.10
C GLU A 908 -38.33 3.71 -16.32
N ASN A 909 -37.93 4.14 -17.52
CA ASN A 909 -38.62 3.89 -18.81
C ASN A 909 -40.09 4.34 -18.92
N SER A 910 -40.80 4.52 -17.81
CA SER A 910 -42.23 4.82 -17.74
C SER A 910 -42.59 5.50 -16.41
N LEU A 911 -43.79 6.07 -16.34
CA LEU A 911 -44.33 6.69 -15.12
C LEU A 911 -45.48 5.87 -14.49
N ASP A 912 -45.79 4.70 -15.05
CA ASP A 912 -46.98 3.90 -14.72
C ASP A 912 -47.08 3.57 -13.23
N SER A 913 -45.94 3.36 -12.56
CA SER A 913 -45.87 3.09 -11.12
C SER A 913 -46.38 4.25 -10.24
N PHE A 914 -46.48 5.46 -10.82
CA PHE A 914 -46.94 6.66 -10.14
C PHE A 914 -48.36 7.08 -10.50
N ASP A 915 -49.04 6.39 -11.42
CA ASP A 915 -50.33 6.86 -11.97
C ASP A 915 -51.38 7.15 -10.88
N GLY A 916 -51.46 6.30 -9.86
CA GLY A 916 -52.37 6.47 -8.73
C GLY A 916 -52.10 7.77 -7.94
N LEU A 917 -50.85 8.00 -7.55
CA LEU A 917 -50.45 9.19 -6.80
C LEU A 917 -50.51 10.45 -7.67
N ARG A 918 -49.91 10.43 -8.86
CA ARG A 918 -49.91 11.54 -9.82
C ARG A 918 -51.33 11.98 -10.14
N GLY A 919 -52.20 11.05 -10.53
CA GLY A 919 -53.58 11.37 -10.88
C GLY A 919 -54.40 11.90 -9.68
N LYS A 920 -54.07 11.50 -8.45
CA LYS A 920 -54.67 12.05 -7.23
C LYS A 920 -54.20 13.48 -6.97
N LEU A 921 -52.89 13.74 -7.04
CA LEU A 921 -52.28 15.06 -6.82
C LEU A 921 -52.75 16.09 -7.87
N GLU A 922 -52.76 15.71 -9.15
CA GLU A 922 -53.25 16.57 -10.24
C GLU A 922 -54.72 16.97 -10.05
N LYS A 923 -55.58 16.03 -9.63
CA LYS A 923 -57.00 16.31 -9.31
C LYS A 923 -57.16 17.26 -8.13
N LEU A 924 -56.21 17.26 -7.20
CA LEU A 924 -56.16 18.15 -6.05
C LEU A 924 -55.53 19.51 -6.39
N GLY A 925 -55.04 19.70 -7.62
CA GLY A 925 -54.38 20.93 -8.06
C GLY A 925 -52.93 21.08 -7.58
N VAL A 926 -52.31 20.01 -7.08
CA VAL A 926 -50.92 20.01 -6.64
C VAL A 926 -49.99 19.96 -7.85
N SER A 927 -48.92 20.75 -7.84
CA SER A 927 -47.94 20.78 -8.94
C SER A 927 -47.13 19.48 -8.99
N VAL A 928 -47.17 18.80 -10.13
CA VAL A 928 -46.40 17.56 -10.36
C VAL A 928 -45.53 17.72 -11.60
N ASP A 929 -44.22 17.73 -11.39
CA ASP A 929 -43.21 17.66 -12.43
C ASP A 929 -42.83 16.17 -12.65
N THR A 930 -42.45 15.81 -13.87
CA THR A 930 -42.03 14.44 -14.20
C THR A 930 -40.70 14.40 -14.94
N PHE A 931 -40.00 13.27 -14.82
CA PHE A 931 -38.77 12.96 -15.54
C PHE A 931 -38.67 11.45 -15.75
N VAL A 932 -38.22 11.00 -16.93
CA VAL A 932 -38.13 9.57 -17.26
C VAL A 932 -36.72 9.22 -17.66
N LEU A 933 -36.12 8.30 -16.93
CA LEU A 933 -34.80 7.75 -17.20
C LEU A 933 -34.87 6.63 -18.24
N THR A 934 -33.78 6.47 -19.00
CA THR A 934 -33.74 5.70 -20.25
C THR A 934 -32.79 4.49 -20.23
N GLY A 935 -32.09 4.22 -19.12
CA GLY A 935 -31.13 3.11 -19.04
C GLY A 935 -31.78 1.74 -18.83
N GLY A 936 -33.04 1.75 -18.40
CA GLY A 936 -33.87 0.58 -18.20
C GLY A 936 -33.45 -0.39 -17.09
N LEU A 937 -32.61 0.03 -16.14
CA LEU A 937 -32.24 -0.75 -14.97
C LEU A 937 -32.55 -0.03 -13.65
N HIS A 938 -33.07 -0.79 -12.68
CA HIS A 938 -33.36 -0.23 -11.37
C HIS A 938 -32.11 0.31 -10.67
N GLY A 939 -32.09 1.61 -10.39
CA GLY A 939 -30.96 2.29 -9.74
C GLY A 939 -29.99 2.99 -10.67
N GLU A 940 -30.32 3.13 -11.96
CA GLU A 940 -29.53 3.84 -12.97
C GLU A 940 -29.21 5.30 -12.62
N TRP A 941 -30.09 5.96 -11.86
CA TRP A 941 -29.87 7.33 -11.36
C TRP A 941 -28.63 7.49 -10.45
N ASN A 942 -27.99 6.41 -10.02
CA ASN A 942 -26.75 6.43 -9.23
C ASN A 942 -25.49 6.29 -10.09
N TRP A 943 -25.63 6.21 -11.41
CA TRP A 943 -24.54 5.96 -12.34
C TRP A 943 -24.54 7.01 -13.43
N GLU A 944 -23.36 7.49 -13.82
CA GLU A 944 -23.22 8.16 -15.09
C GLU A 944 -23.56 7.19 -16.23
N PRO A 945 -24.11 7.68 -17.34
CA PRO A 945 -24.40 9.09 -17.65
C PRO A 945 -25.80 9.58 -17.18
N TRP A 946 -26.50 8.88 -16.29
CA TRP A 946 -27.84 9.29 -15.79
C TRP A 946 -27.81 10.07 -14.48
N PHE A 947 -26.76 9.92 -13.67
CA PHE A 947 -26.63 10.60 -12.38
C PHE A 947 -26.68 12.12 -12.57
N THR A 948 -25.81 12.68 -13.42
CA THR A 948 -25.74 14.13 -13.62
C THR A 948 -27.06 14.73 -14.12
N PRO A 949 -27.69 14.23 -15.20
CA PRO A 949 -29.00 14.74 -15.64
C PRO A 949 -30.10 14.60 -14.59
N THR A 950 -30.08 13.52 -13.79
CA THR A 950 -31.04 13.35 -12.69
C THR A 950 -30.85 14.45 -11.65
N MET A 951 -29.62 14.71 -11.23
CA MET A 951 -29.31 15.73 -10.23
C MET A 951 -29.61 17.15 -10.73
N GLU A 952 -29.30 17.46 -11.98
CA GLU A 952 -29.66 18.74 -12.60
C GLU A 952 -31.18 18.94 -12.69
N ARG A 953 -31.94 17.88 -12.98
CA ARG A 953 -33.40 17.95 -12.96
C ARG A 953 -33.96 18.17 -11.55
N ILE A 954 -33.34 17.53 -10.55
CA ILE A 954 -33.67 17.73 -9.14
C ILE A 954 -33.41 19.18 -8.75
N ASP A 955 -32.23 19.73 -9.04
CA ASP A 955 -31.87 21.12 -8.76
C ASP A 955 -32.86 22.10 -9.39
N ALA A 956 -33.11 21.97 -10.70
CA ALA A 956 -34.05 22.84 -11.41
C ALA A 956 -35.47 22.81 -10.81
N PHE A 957 -35.95 21.62 -10.43
CA PHE A 957 -37.25 21.48 -9.77
C PHE A 957 -37.26 22.16 -8.40
N LEU A 958 -36.22 21.92 -7.60
CA LEU A 958 -36.17 22.48 -6.26
C LEU A 958 -36.00 24.01 -6.31
N GLN A 959 -35.14 24.55 -7.18
CA GLN A 959 -35.03 25.98 -7.45
C GLN A 959 -36.38 26.61 -7.82
N LYS A 960 -37.15 25.97 -8.70
CA LYS A 960 -38.51 26.40 -9.05
C LYS A 960 -39.44 26.40 -7.83
N ALA A 961 -39.37 25.37 -6.99
CA ALA A 961 -40.15 25.29 -5.76
C ALA A 961 -39.85 26.47 -4.82
N TRP A 962 -38.58 26.80 -4.60
CA TRP A 962 -38.18 27.91 -3.72
C TRP A 962 -38.34 29.31 -4.32
N GLN A 963 -38.29 29.48 -5.65
CA GLN A 963 -38.53 30.78 -6.31
C GLN A 963 -40.01 31.18 -6.34
N SER A 964 -40.93 30.22 -6.23
CA SER A 964 -42.36 30.45 -6.41
C SER A 964 -43.04 31.30 -5.32
N GLY A 965 -42.32 31.76 -4.29
CA GLY A 965 -42.78 32.80 -3.34
C GLY A 965 -44.01 32.45 -2.47
N ASP A 966 -44.60 31.27 -2.65
CA ASP A 966 -45.82 30.82 -1.98
C ASP A 966 -45.53 29.88 -0.79
N VAL A 967 -44.25 29.70 -0.44
CA VAL A 967 -43.78 28.75 0.58
C VAL A 967 -44.03 29.27 2.01
N SER A 968 -44.13 30.59 2.21
CA SER A 968 -44.36 31.17 3.53
C SER A 968 -45.85 31.29 3.92
N GLN A 969 -46.79 30.77 3.12
CA GLN A 969 -48.24 30.87 3.38
C GLN A 969 -49.00 29.53 3.35
N ARG A 970 -48.33 28.37 3.22
CA ARG A 970 -49.00 27.05 3.18
C ARG A 970 -48.64 26.18 4.38
#